data_AF-A0A409WGE8-F1
#
_entry.id   AF-A0A409WGE8-F1
#
_cell.length_a   1.000
_cell.length_b   1.000
_cell.length_c   1.000
_cell.angle_alpha   90.00
_cell.angle_beta   90.00
_cell.angle_gamma   90.00
#
_symmetry.space_group_name_H-M   'P 1'
#
loop_
_entity.id
_entity.type
_entity.pdbx_description
1 polymer ?
#
loop_
_entity_poly.entity_id
_entity_poly.type
_entity_poly.pdbx_seq_one_letter_code
_entity_poly.pdbx_strand_id
1 'polypeptide(L)'
;MFYKFWLVSTLLTPRILGGLATPSLLDNLLSGPNTGSTITSPSSTSSVSDDDLMRTPAGLIPRRNAHFVPEGARLRHNNTNVDIVRANGTVMHSATISGNTRNSSKNITRFSPRNVDEGDVVFTYWRNNNSSPIANFTTFWDVPQIPQKTDGQLLYIYNALLSDSFDVMLQPVLQYGSSAAGGGDYWAVASWFLVDSDVYYTNLTAVSPNQILCGLMTMENTTTSSDGVTTYSFNSTFTGLPSSSMSVSLTEELTYAYEAFGVFNASGPSDLPTEQTSMRTINIFTQDGQRPEVAWTPDNDDSGALAVVTVVKNGTNGEIFGYESIPSNVSIVMTASSTLSLTPATNSLAMNTVKQPDIQYHPSYDNYIERRARRLAENPDLPNAPLPRGFPNRVDGPIVWGGKDWKSEDQWVYRLSAAELKEIDDALQHFKSLNIARGFIGKDKFPLPTLSSKLRDLAQELYSGRGFFVLRTIPIDDYSRADLATIYAGISTHVGSARGKQDGTGAVLAHIKDLTVSHASEKGGIGNSAYTTDKQVFHTDVGDLIALMALEVAAEGGTSRISSGAQVYNTLAATRPDLIQTLSEPWPLDSFGGDPPYTTRPVLYVEDGHVIIQYSRRHFTGYGQQTRSLNIPPITEAQAEALDAVHFLAEKYSLGLNFQKGDIQYINSLGLLHARDAFKDSEEHTRHLIRLWLRNDELAWNTPKPLQPIWQRLYSVSPEEQRFPLEPEIRRKASGKTK
;
A
#
# COMPACT_ATOMS: atom_id res chain seq x y z
N MET A 1 69.65 15.21 -12.28
CA MET A 1 70.55 14.18 -11.71
C MET A 1 69.65 13.01 -11.31
N PHE A 2 69.48 11.88 -12.02
CA PHE A 2 69.82 11.32 -13.36
C PHE A 2 68.53 10.55 -13.82
N TYR A 3 68.20 10.17 -15.07
CA TYR A 3 68.71 10.33 -16.46
C TYR A 3 67.47 10.11 -17.42
N LYS A 4 67.33 10.72 -18.61
CA LYS A 4 67.84 10.35 -19.98
C LYS A 4 67.25 9.01 -20.50
N PHE A 5 66.71 8.87 -21.73
CA PHE A 5 66.89 9.58 -23.03
C PHE A 5 65.55 9.65 -23.83
N TRP A 6 65.14 10.82 -24.36
CA TRP A 6 65.02 11.19 -25.80
C TRP A 6 63.77 10.65 -26.57
N LEU A 7 63.07 11.40 -27.45
CA LEU A 7 63.35 12.69 -28.09
C LEU A 7 62.08 13.48 -28.50
N VAL A 8 61.98 14.77 -28.11
CA VAL A 8 61.53 16.00 -28.84
C VAL A 8 60.22 15.94 -29.68
N SER A 9 59.15 16.69 -29.39
CA SER A 9 58.96 18.17 -29.21
C SER A 9 58.78 18.94 -30.55
N THR A 10 58.20 20.14 -30.63
CA THR A 10 58.15 21.25 -29.63
C THR A 10 57.09 22.30 -30.00
N LEU A 11 56.48 22.97 -28.99
CA LEU A 11 56.02 24.40 -29.00
C LEU A 11 54.78 24.77 -29.88
N LEU A 12 54.04 25.88 -29.66
CA LEU A 12 54.12 26.99 -28.68
C LEU A 12 52.73 27.66 -28.48
N THR A 13 52.58 28.46 -27.42
CA THR A 13 51.51 29.46 -27.23
C THR A 13 51.96 30.87 -27.74
N PRO A 14 51.29 32.02 -27.46
CA PRO A 14 50.55 32.76 -28.49
C PRO A 14 51.09 34.18 -28.80
N ARG A 15 50.72 34.79 -29.95
CA ARG A 15 50.61 36.26 -30.14
C ARG A 15 50.03 36.72 -31.51
N ILE A 16 48.95 37.50 -31.45
CA ILE A 16 48.71 38.84 -32.05
C ILE A 16 49.08 39.13 -33.54
N LEU A 17 48.13 39.85 -34.21
CA LEU A 17 48.18 40.62 -35.47
C LEU A 17 47.94 39.91 -36.83
N GLY A 18 46.72 40.13 -37.37
CA GLY A 18 46.55 40.84 -38.65
C GLY A 18 46.51 40.08 -39.98
N GLY A 19 45.35 40.13 -40.66
CA GLY A 19 45.31 40.42 -42.10
C GLY A 19 45.11 39.27 -43.11
N LEU A 20 43.87 39.17 -43.60
CA LEU A 20 43.46 38.92 -45.00
C LEU A 20 43.76 37.57 -45.74
N ALA A 21 42.73 37.18 -46.49
CA ALA A 21 42.71 36.43 -47.75
C ALA A 21 42.61 34.87 -47.77
N THR A 22 41.66 34.45 -48.59
CA THR A 22 41.22 33.11 -49.04
C THR A 22 41.84 32.75 -50.41
N PRO A 23 41.52 31.60 -51.08
CA PRO A 23 41.45 30.19 -50.67
C PRO A 23 42.15 29.27 -51.74
N SER A 24 41.69 28.00 -51.89
CA SER A 24 41.80 27.09 -53.07
C SER A 24 43.07 26.22 -53.22
N LEU A 25 43.09 25.05 -53.91
CA LEU A 25 42.07 24.05 -54.33
C LEU A 25 42.81 22.76 -54.83
N LEU A 26 42.11 21.60 -54.82
CA LEU A 26 42.17 20.46 -55.79
C LEU A 26 43.38 19.47 -55.90
N ASP A 27 43.01 18.17 -55.93
CA ASP A 27 43.30 17.14 -56.98
C ASP A 27 44.73 16.57 -57.26
N ASN A 28 44.92 15.37 -57.84
CA ASN A 28 44.14 14.10 -57.99
C ASN A 28 45.06 12.99 -58.59
N LEU A 29 44.51 11.79 -58.85
CA LEU A 29 45.00 10.74 -59.79
C LEU A 29 46.32 9.97 -59.47
N LEU A 30 46.59 8.74 -59.98
CA LEU A 30 45.82 7.48 -60.16
C LEU A 30 46.73 6.40 -60.82
N SER A 31 46.33 5.11 -60.77
CA SER A 31 46.93 3.91 -61.46
C SER A 31 48.34 3.44 -61.02
N GLY A 32 48.74 2.15 -61.08
CA GLY A 32 48.18 0.93 -61.68
C GLY A 32 48.81 -0.38 -61.11
N PRO A 33 48.60 -1.59 -61.70
CA PRO A 33 48.08 -2.72 -60.88
C PRO A 33 48.90 -4.04 -60.76
N ASN A 34 48.50 -4.85 -59.75
CA ASN A 34 48.41 -6.33 -59.64
C ASN A 34 49.60 -7.28 -59.91
N THR A 35 49.92 -8.13 -58.91
CA THR A 35 49.67 -9.62 -58.91
C THR A 35 49.91 -10.22 -57.51
N GLY A 36 49.18 -11.28 -57.08
CA GLY A 36 49.75 -12.30 -56.17
C GLY A 36 49.07 -12.68 -54.82
N SER A 37 47.83 -13.15 -54.83
CA SER A 37 47.22 -14.16 -53.90
C SER A 37 47.26 -14.05 -52.36
N THR A 38 46.05 -13.91 -51.79
CA THR A 38 45.50 -14.60 -50.58
C THR A 38 46.22 -14.55 -49.21
N ILE A 39 45.73 -13.67 -48.32
CA ILE A 39 45.04 -14.07 -47.07
C ILE A 39 43.83 -13.14 -46.88
N THR A 40 42.65 -13.68 -46.58
CA THR A 40 41.46 -12.91 -46.22
C THR A 40 41.36 -12.67 -44.72
N SER A 41 41.38 -11.41 -44.30
CA SER A 41 40.94 -10.98 -42.96
C SER A 41 39.59 -10.26 -43.10
N PRO A 42 38.52 -10.72 -42.45
CA PRO A 42 37.30 -9.93 -42.32
C PRO A 42 37.59 -8.69 -41.48
N SER A 43 37.15 -7.55 -41.98
CA SER A 43 37.28 -6.23 -41.39
C SER A 43 36.36 -5.98 -40.18
N SER A 44 36.50 -4.79 -39.60
CA SER A 44 35.57 -4.10 -38.68
C SER A 44 35.51 -4.58 -37.23
N THR A 45 36.45 -4.07 -36.42
CA THR A 45 36.04 -3.41 -35.18
C THR A 45 35.10 -2.26 -35.54
N SER A 46 33.81 -2.45 -35.37
CA SER A 46 32.83 -1.38 -35.55
C SER A 46 32.98 -0.36 -34.42
N SER A 47 33.38 0.86 -34.77
CA SER A 47 32.98 2.04 -33.99
C SER A 47 31.45 2.06 -34.00
N VAL A 48 30.82 1.80 -32.85
CA VAL A 48 29.38 1.99 -32.69
C VAL A 48 29.13 3.49 -32.88
N SER A 49 28.32 3.87 -33.86
CA SER A 49 27.88 5.25 -34.03
C SER A 49 26.94 5.62 -32.88
N ASP A 50 26.95 6.87 -32.43
CA ASP A 50 26.13 7.33 -31.31
C ASP A 50 24.63 7.04 -31.53
N ASP A 51 24.15 7.06 -32.79
CA ASP A 51 22.79 6.68 -33.22
C ASP A 51 22.39 5.21 -32.89
N ASP A 52 23.36 4.34 -32.57
CA ASP A 52 23.14 2.93 -32.18
C ASP A 52 23.35 2.65 -30.69
N LEU A 53 23.56 3.69 -29.89
CA LEU A 53 23.51 3.61 -28.43
C LEU A 53 22.08 3.91 -27.93
N MET A 54 21.72 3.36 -26.77
CA MET A 54 20.47 3.65 -26.08
C MET A 54 20.74 4.02 -24.62
N ARG A 55 20.03 5.02 -24.12
CA ARG A 55 20.09 5.36 -22.69
C ARG A 55 19.32 4.32 -21.86
N THR A 56 19.96 3.92 -20.77
CA THR A 56 19.46 2.99 -19.76
C THR A 56 19.91 3.49 -18.37
N PRO A 57 19.41 2.92 -17.25
CA PRO A 57 19.98 3.23 -15.94
C PRO A 57 21.46 2.82 -15.79
N ALA A 58 22.01 2.03 -16.72
CA ALA A 58 23.43 1.68 -16.80
C ALA A 58 24.29 2.75 -17.52
N GLY A 59 23.67 3.79 -18.08
CA GLY A 59 24.29 4.69 -19.05
C GLY A 59 23.97 4.29 -20.50
N LEU A 60 24.86 4.68 -21.43
CA LEU A 60 24.77 4.36 -22.85
C LEU A 60 25.14 2.90 -23.12
N ILE A 61 24.21 2.13 -23.67
CA ILE A 61 24.38 0.72 -24.02
C ILE A 61 24.07 0.53 -25.51
N PRO A 62 24.89 -0.20 -26.29
CA PRO A 62 24.58 -0.52 -27.69
C PRO A 62 23.22 -1.19 -27.82
N ARG A 63 22.40 -0.78 -28.80
CA ARG A 63 21.01 -1.26 -28.97
C ARG A 63 20.90 -2.78 -29.03
N ARG A 64 21.90 -3.45 -29.61
CA ARG A 64 22.04 -4.91 -29.68
C ARG A 64 22.22 -5.63 -28.33
N ASN A 65 22.58 -4.92 -27.27
CA ASN A 65 22.82 -5.42 -25.91
C ASN A 65 21.63 -5.11 -24.96
N ALA A 66 20.54 -4.54 -25.47
CA ALA A 66 19.37 -4.15 -24.67
C ALA A 66 18.15 -4.98 -25.06
N HIS A 67 17.65 -5.79 -24.12
CA HIS A 67 16.72 -6.89 -24.39
C HIS A 67 15.39 -6.71 -23.64
N PHE A 68 14.29 -6.67 -24.38
CA PHE A 68 12.97 -6.64 -23.79
C PHE A 68 12.61 -8.00 -23.17
N VAL A 69 12.05 -7.97 -21.95
CA VAL A 69 11.55 -9.15 -21.22
C VAL A 69 10.01 -9.12 -21.23
N PRO A 70 9.34 -9.98 -22.02
CA PRO A 70 7.89 -10.04 -22.04
C PRO A 70 7.28 -10.50 -20.72
N GLU A 71 6.05 -10.07 -20.43
CA GLU A 71 5.31 -10.45 -19.23
C GLU A 71 5.22 -11.98 -19.07
N GLY A 72 5.53 -12.47 -17.87
CA GLY A 72 5.58 -13.91 -17.57
C GLY A 72 6.80 -14.65 -18.12
N ALA A 73 7.76 -13.97 -18.77
CA ALA A 73 9.11 -14.50 -18.96
C ALA A 73 9.96 -14.29 -17.69
N ARG A 74 11.00 -15.12 -17.54
CA ARG A 74 12.01 -15.01 -16.48
C ARG A 74 13.41 -15.01 -17.08
N LEU A 75 14.34 -14.36 -16.41
CA LEU A 75 15.76 -14.38 -16.75
C LEU A 75 16.45 -15.54 -16.03
N ARG A 76 17.31 -16.27 -16.73
CA ARG A 76 18.19 -17.29 -16.14
C ARG A 76 19.63 -16.96 -16.50
N HIS A 77 20.33 -16.34 -15.56
CA HIS A 77 21.77 -16.11 -15.61
C HIS A 77 22.50 -17.37 -15.13
N ASN A 78 23.47 -17.81 -15.92
CA ASN A 78 24.44 -18.84 -15.57
C ASN A 78 25.84 -18.39 -16.03
N ASN A 79 26.87 -19.15 -15.67
CA ASN A 79 28.28 -18.80 -15.86
C ASN A 79 28.74 -18.52 -17.32
N THR A 80 27.90 -18.76 -18.34
CA THR A 80 28.23 -18.43 -19.75
C THR A 80 27.14 -17.64 -20.46
N ASN A 81 25.88 -17.71 -20.01
CA ASN A 81 24.74 -17.18 -20.74
C ASN A 81 23.66 -16.58 -19.81
N VAL A 82 22.91 -15.62 -20.35
CA VAL A 82 21.67 -15.10 -19.77
C VAL A 82 20.52 -15.39 -20.72
N ASP A 83 19.65 -16.30 -20.31
CA ASP A 83 18.49 -16.74 -21.11
C ASP A 83 17.22 -15.97 -20.72
N ILE A 84 16.48 -15.47 -21.71
CA ILE A 84 15.07 -15.09 -21.54
C ILE A 84 14.23 -16.34 -21.73
N VAL A 85 13.61 -16.84 -20.67
CA VAL A 85 12.83 -18.09 -20.65
C VAL A 85 11.33 -17.76 -20.50
N ARG A 86 10.50 -18.20 -21.45
CA ARG A 86 9.03 -18.06 -21.39
C ARG A 86 8.44 -18.87 -20.24
N ALA A 87 7.22 -18.52 -19.82
CA ALA A 87 6.41 -19.29 -18.86
C ALA A 87 6.29 -20.80 -19.20
N ASN A 88 6.31 -21.16 -20.49
CA ASN A 88 6.26 -22.56 -20.94
C ASN A 88 7.62 -23.28 -20.94
N GLY A 89 8.67 -22.67 -20.38
CA GLY A 89 10.03 -23.22 -20.31
C GLY A 89 10.89 -23.05 -21.56
N THR A 90 10.37 -22.51 -22.66
CA THR A 90 11.16 -22.30 -23.89
C THR A 90 12.08 -21.08 -23.76
N VAL A 91 13.34 -21.24 -24.16
CA VAL A 91 14.27 -20.10 -24.33
C VAL A 91 13.82 -19.27 -25.53
N MET A 92 13.69 -17.96 -25.34
CA MET A 92 13.31 -16.96 -26.35
C MET A 92 14.54 -16.27 -26.94
N HIS A 93 15.51 -15.97 -26.09
CA HIS A 93 16.76 -15.30 -26.42
C HIS A 93 17.83 -15.79 -25.44
N SER A 94 19.10 -15.78 -25.85
CA SER A 94 20.24 -16.09 -25.00
C SER A 94 21.39 -15.18 -25.40
N ALA A 95 21.88 -14.36 -24.48
CA ALA A 95 23.08 -13.56 -24.66
C ALA A 95 24.26 -14.26 -23.96
N THR A 96 25.44 -14.24 -24.56
CA THR A 96 26.66 -14.81 -23.97
C THR A 96 27.34 -13.75 -23.11
N ILE A 97 27.50 -14.02 -21.80
CA ILE A 97 28.29 -13.15 -20.93
C ILE A 97 29.78 -13.35 -21.21
N SER A 98 30.54 -12.27 -21.23
CA SER A 98 31.96 -12.30 -21.57
C SER A 98 32.78 -12.54 -20.32
N GLY A 99 33.18 -13.79 -20.08
CA GLY A 99 34.05 -14.21 -18.95
C GLY A 99 35.47 -13.61 -18.94
N ASN A 100 35.66 -12.40 -19.45
CA ASN A 100 36.86 -11.59 -19.35
C ASN A 100 37.06 -11.13 -17.90
N THR A 101 37.70 -12.02 -17.13
CA THR A 101 38.49 -11.67 -15.96
C THR A 101 39.18 -10.30 -16.12
N ARG A 102 38.63 -9.25 -15.51
CA ARG A 102 39.42 -8.04 -15.22
C ARG A 102 40.53 -8.48 -14.29
N ASN A 103 41.75 -8.46 -14.80
CA ASN A 103 42.94 -8.96 -14.11
C ASN A 103 42.98 -8.53 -12.64
N SER A 104 43.32 -9.50 -11.80
CA SER A 104 43.69 -9.30 -10.41
C SER A 104 44.77 -8.21 -10.27
N SER A 105 44.81 -7.56 -9.09
CA SER A 105 45.77 -6.49 -8.72
C SER A 105 45.59 -5.12 -9.40
N LYS A 106 44.40 -4.53 -9.25
CA LYS A 106 44.34 -3.12 -8.80
C LYS A 106 43.84 -3.08 -7.36
N ASN A 107 44.61 -2.45 -6.47
CA ASN A 107 44.07 -1.97 -5.20
C ASN A 107 43.09 -0.83 -5.52
N ILE A 108 41.79 -1.13 -5.59
CA ILE A 108 40.72 -0.15 -5.77
C ILE A 108 40.57 0.61 -4.43
N THR A 109 41.49 1.54 -4.20
CA THR A 109 41.57 2.39 -2.98
C THR A 109 40.86 3.73 -3.16
N ARG A 110 40.14 3.89 -4.27
CA ARG A 110 39.00 4.79 -4.48
C ARG A 110 38.02 4.07 -5.37
N PHE A 111 36.72 4.25 -5.13
CA PHE A 111 35.72 4.06 -6.18
C PHE A 111 36.14 5.00 -7.32
N SER A 112 36.63 4.43 -8.43
CA SER A 112 36.63 5.20 -9.67
C SER A 112 35.19 5.21 -10.15
N PRO A 113 34.61 6.38 -10.47
CA PRO A 113 33.28 6.45 -11.05
C PRO A 113 33.17 5.45 -12.20
N ARG A 114 31.99 4.84 -12.37
CA ARG A 114 31.68 4.24 -13.67
C ARG A 114 31.82 5.40 -14.67
N ASN A 115 32.63 5.24 -15.72
CA ASN A 115 32.64 6.18 -16.83
C ASN A 115 31.29 6.10 -17.54
N VAL A 116 30.30 6.80 -16.99
CA VAL A 116 29.03 7.10 -17.60
C VAL A 116 29.28 8.37 -18.39
N ASP A 117 29.82 8.24 -19.59
CA ASP A 117 30.29 9.38 -20.41
C ASP A 117 29.14 10.29 -20.92
N GLU A 118 27.99 10.37 -20.22
CA GLU A 118 26.86 11.27 -20.54
C GLU A 118 25.77 11.46 -19.44
N GLY A 119 26.05 11.27 -18.14
CA GLY A 119 25.07 11.61 -17.09
C GLY A 119 25.53 11.45 -15.63
N ASP A 120 25.03 12.32 -14.75
CA ASP A 120 25.32 12.35 -13.31
C ASP A 120 24.51 11.25 -12.60
N VAL A 121 25.15 10.30 -11.93
CA VAL A 121 24.47 9.33 -11.06
C VAL A 121 24.97 9.53 -9.63
N VAL A 122 24.08 9.99 -8.76
CA VAL A 122 24.34 10.12 -7.31
C VAL A 122 23.59 9.03 -6.56
N PHE A 123 24.24 8.41 -5.58
CA PHE A 123 23.67 7.27 -4.88
C PHE A 123 24.15 7.15 -3.44
N THR A 124 23.51 6.27 -2.68
CA THR A 124 24.03 5.77 -1.43
C THR A 124 23.95 4.25 -1.43
N TYR A 125 24.92 3.61 -0.80
CA TYR A 125 25.04 2.15 -0.79
C TYR A 125 25.26 1.59 0.61
N TRP A 126 24.85 0.34 0.79
CA TRP A 126 25.20 -0.50 1.93
C TRP A 126 25.62 -1.87 1.44
N ARG A 127 26.65 -2.44 2.07
CA ARG A 127 27.11 -3.82 1.79
C ARG A 127 26.65 -4.75 2.91
N ASN A 128 25.97 -5.82 2.54
CA ASN A 128 25.70 -6.93 3.44
C ASN A 128 27.01 -7.65 3.79
N ASN A 129 27.45 -7.53 5.05
CA ASN A 129 28.59 -8.28 5.58
C ASN A 129 28.13 -9.45 6.49
N ASN A 130 26.84 -9.75 6.52
CA ASN A 130 26.28 -10.86 7.31
C ASN A 130 26.41 -12.19 6.56
N SER A 131 26.32 -13.31 7.29
CA SER A 131 26.40 -14.66 6.72
C SER A 131 25.13 -15.14 6.01
N SER A 132 24.08 -14.32 5.94
CA SER A 132 22.81 -14.63 5.29
C SER A 132 22.56 -13.63 4.16
N PRO A 133 22.19 -14.08 2.95
CA PRO A 133 22.02 -13.21 1.79
C PRO A 133 20.82 -12.27 1.95
N ILE A 134 20.82 -11.14 1.23
CA ILE A 134 19.66 -10.23 1.18
C ILE A 134 18.49 -10.97 0.51
N ALA A 135 17.38 -11.15 1.22
CA ALA A 135 16.18 -11.84 0.72
C ALA A 135 15.01 -10.89 0.44
N ASN A 136 15.00 -9.68 0.99
CA ASN A 136 14.02 -8.66 0.64
C ASN A 136 14.65 -7.27 0.73
N PHE A 137 14.32 -6.42 -0.25
CA PHE A 137 14.64 -4.99 -0.23
C PHE A 137 13.43 -4.22 -0.75
N THR A 138 12.90 -3.32 0.07
CA THR A 138 11.74 -2.48 -0.24
C THR A 138 11.98 -1.02 0.06
N THR A 139 11.48 -0.16 -0.82
CA THR A 139 11.61 1.28 -0.74
C THR A 139 10.34 1.91 -1.30
N PHE A 140 9.76 2.86 -0.55
CA PHE A 140 8.60 3.63 -0.98
C PHE A 140 9.04 5.00 -1.48
N TRP A 141 8.34 5.56 -2.46
CA TRP A 141 8.54 6.96 -2.86
C TRP A 141 7.26 7.56 -3.44
N ASP A 142 7.15 8.89 -3.34
CA ASP A 142 6.17 9.64 -4.12
C ASP A 142 6.73 9.86 -5.53
N VAL A 143 5.94 9.59 -6.57
CA VAL A 143 6.27 10.03 -7.93
C VAL A 143 6.37 11.56 -7.93
N PRO A 144 7.51 12.16 -8.34
CA PRO A 144 7.69 13.61 -8.26
C PRO A 144 6.72 14.37 -9.17
N GLN A 145 6.65 15.69 -8.97
CA GLN A 145 6.12 16.57 -10.02
C GLN A 145 6.95 16.44 -11.29
N ILE A 146 6.33 16.69 -12.45
CA ILE A 146 7.09 16.79 -13.69
C ILE A 146 8.06 17.99 -13.62
N PRO A 147 9.22 17.93 -14.29
CA PRO A 147 10.13 19.06 -14.40
C PRO A 147 9.47 20.35 -14.89
N GLN A 148 10.07 21.49 -14.53
CA GLN A 148 9.55 22.81 -14.89
C GLN A 148 9.72 23.12 -16.39
N LYS A 149 10.75 22.53 -16.99
CA LYS A 149 11.10 22.58 -18.40
C LYS A 149 11.35 21.14 -18.86
N THR A 150 10.82 20.78 -20.03
CA THR A 150 11.06 19.47 -20.66
C THR A 150 11.69 19.68 -22.02
N ASP A 151 12.94 19.25 -22.19
CA ASP A 151 13.72 19.44 -23.41
C ASP A 151 14.67 18.26 -23.73
N GLY A 152 14.39 17.09 -23.18
CA GLY A 152 15.06 15.83 -23.53
C GLY A 152 15.85 15.18 -22.39
N GLN A 153 15.66 15.65 -21.15
CA GLN A 153 16.21 15.01 -19.97
C GLN A 153 15.66 13.58 -19.78
N LEU A 154 16.45 12.75 -19.12
CA LEU A 154 16.06 11.41 -18.69
C LEU A 154 16.47 11.24 -17.22
N LEU A 155 15.49 10.95 -16.38
CA LEU A 155 15.67 10.84 -14.93
C LEU A 155 15.34 9.41 -14.48
N TYR A 156 16.14 8.87 -13.57
CA TYR A 156 15.94 7.55 -12.98
C TYR A 156 15.99 7.62 -11.46
N ILE A 157 14.95 7.11 -10.79
CA ILE A 157 14.81 7.01 -9.33
C ILE A 157 14.61 5.53 -9.00
N TYR A 158 15.52 4.92 -8.24
CA TYR A 158 15.46 3.47 -7.99
C TYR A 158 16.20 3.01 -6.74
N ASN A 159 15.70 1.92 -6.15
CA ASN A 159 16.46 1.09 -5.23
C ASN A 159 17.03 -0.13 -6.02
N ALA A 160 18.22 -0.61 -5.70
CA ALA A 160 18.88 -1.69 -6.46
C ALA A 160 19.62 -2.70 -5.57
N LEU A 161 19.72 -3.95 -6.05
CA LEU A 161 20.56 -5.00 -5.49
C LEU A 161 21.69 -5.36 -6.47
N LEU A 162 22.95 -5.38 -5.99
CA LEU A 162 24.14 -5.62 -6.83
C LEU A 162 25.03 -6.75 -6.28
N SER A 163 25.74 -7.43 -7.18
CA SER A 163 26.77 -8.41 -6.85
C SER A 163 28.05 -7.78 -6.26
N ASP A 164 28.90 -8.62 -5.64
CA ASP A 164 30.21 -8.19 -5.12
C ASP A 164 31.23 -7.89 -6.26
N SER A 165 31.04 -8.53 -7.42
CA SER A 165 31.73 -8.26 -8.69
C SER A 165 31.34 -6.91 -9.33
N PHE A 166 30.19 -6.35 -8.96
CA PHE A 166 29.52 -5.20 -9.58
C PHE A 166 29.18 -5.34 -11.07
N ASP A 167 29.23 -6.55 -11.63
CA ASP A 167 28.77 -6.82 -13.00
C ASP A 167 27.25 -7.03 -13.10
N VAL A 168 26.58 -7.39 -12.00
CA VAL A 168 25.13 -7.60 -11.92
C VAL A 168 24.42 -6.53 -11.10
N MET A 169 23.29 -6.03 -11.60
CA MET A 169 22.39 -5.13 -10.87
C MET A 169 20.91 -5.41 -11.19
N LEU A 170 20.09 -5.66 -10.16
CA LEU A 170 18.64 -5.80 -10.25
C LEU A 170 17.95 -4.57 -9.64
N GLN A 171 16.91 -4.03 -10.27
CA GLN A 171 16.29 -2.76 -9.82
C GLN A 171 14.86 -2.55 -10.36
N PRO A 172 13.87 -2.21 -9.52
CA PRO A 172 12.64 -1.54 -9.93
C PRO A 172 12.90 -0.04 -10.09
N VAL A 173 12.66 0.50 -11.29
CA VAL A 173 13.04 1.87 -11.66
C VAL A 173 11.82 2.72 -12.00
N LEU A 174 11.74 3.91 -11.39
CA LEU A 174 10.88 5.02 -11.80
C LEU A 174 11.66 5.92 -12.77
N GLN A 175 11.09 6.18 -13.95
CA GLN A 175 11.68 6.92 -15.06
C GLN A 175 10.84 8.15 -15.43
N TYR A 176 11.49 9.26 -15.76
CA TYR A 176 10.93 10.37 -16.55
C TYR A 176 11.78 10.56 -17.81
N GLY A 177 11.18 10.88 -18.96
CA GLY A 177 11.88 11.00 -20.24
C GLY A 177 11.89 9.69 -21.04
N SER A 178 12.57 9.69 -22.20
CA SER A 178 12.64 8.56 -23.12
C SER A 178 13.91 7.73 -22.94
N SER A 179 13.78 6.40 -22.94
CA SER A 179 14.87 5.42 -22.79
C SER A 179 14.70 4.22 -23.72
N ALA A 180 15.59 3.23 -23.62
CA ALA A 180 15.46 1.92 -24.26
C ALA A 180 14.09 1.22 -24.03
N ALA A 181 13.45 1.45 -22.88
CA ALA A 181 12.15 0.85 -22.55
C ALA A 181 10.94 1.66 -23.08
N GLY A 182 11.19 2.80 -23.74
CA GLY A 182 10.19 3.79 -24.16
C GLY A 182 10.14 4.99 -23.20
N GLY A 183 8.97 5.61 -23.07
CA GLY A 183 8.75 6.78 -22.21
C GLY A 183 8.60 8.08 -22.99
N GLY A 184 8.71 9.20 -22.29
CA GLY A 184 8.50 10.56 -22.81
C GLY A 184 8.28 11.53 -21.65
N ASP A 185 7.51 12.58 -21.87
CA ASP A 185 7.31 13.70 -20.93
C ASP A 185 6.39 13.36 -19.72
N TYR A 186 6.44 12.11 -19.25
CA TYR A 186 5.62 11.55 -18.19
C TYR A 186 6.42 10.55 -17.35
N TRP A 187 5.97 10.32 -16.12
CA TRP A 187 6.56 9.31 -15.23
C TRP A 187 6.06 7.90 -15.59
N ALA A 188 6.97 6.93 -15.60
CA ALA A 188 6.66 5.52 -15.85
C ALA A 188 7.58 4.59 -15.05
N VAL A 189 7.15 3.35 -14.82
CA VAL A 189 7.92 2.34 -14.10
C VAL A 189 8.22 1.09 -14.93
N ALA A 190 9.41 0.52 -14.75
CA ALA A 190 9.80 -0.79 -15.24
C ALA A 190 10.84 -1.41 -14.29
N SER A 191 10.94 -2.74 -14.25
CA SER A 191 12.13 -3.38 -13.67
C SER A 191 13.22 -3.53 -14.73
N TRP A 192 14.46 -3.36 -14.30
CA TRP A 192 15.65 -3.55 -15.12
C TRP A 192 16.60 -4.54 -14.44
N PHE A 193 17.31 -5.31 -15.26
CA PHE A 193 18.38 -6.20 -14.83
C PHE A 193 19.58 -5.98 -15.73
N LEU A 194 20.73 -5.67 -15.13
CA LEU A 194 22.01 -5.45 -15.80
C LEU A 194 22.90 -6.65 -15.49
N VAL A 195 23.67 -7.07 -16.49
CA VAL A 195 24.70 -8.11 -16.34
C VAL A 195 25.79 -7.89 -17.38
N ASP A 196 27.01 -7.66 -16.91
CA ASP A 196 28.22 -7.50 -17.73
C ASP A 196 28.09 -6.35 -18.77
N SER A 197 27.81 -6.65 -20.04
CA SER A 197 27.56 -5.65 -21.09
C SER A 197 26.10 -5.50 -21.52
N ASP A 198 25.18 -6.25 -20.91
CA ASP A 198 23.81 -6.44 -21.37
C ASP A 198 22.78 -5.96 -20.35
N VAL A 199 21.66 -5.46 -20.87
CA VAL A 199 20.59 -4.86 -20.08
C VAL A 199 19.24 -5.44 -20.49
N TYR A 200 18.44 -5.82 -19.51
CA TYR A 200 17.12 -6.42 -19.67
C TYR A 200 16.07 -5.53 -19.01
N TYR A 201 14.90 -5.37 -19.61
CA TYR A 201 13.84 -4.47 -19.10
C TYR A 201 12.43 -4.99 -19.35
N THR A 202 11.50 -4.69 -18.43
CA THR A 202 10.06 -4.97 -18.59
C THR A 202 9.34 -3.89 -19.41
N ASN A 203 8.03 -4.05 -19.63
CA ASN A 203 7.18 -2.98 -20.16
C ASN A 203 7.21 -1.76 -19.22
N LEU A 204 7.31 -0.55 -19.79
CA LEU A 204 7.02 0.68 -19.05
C LEU A 204 5.53 0.80 -18.77
N THR A 205 5.20 1.12 -17.52
CA THR A 205 3.83 1.37 -17.06
C THR A 205 3.75 2.82 -16.58
N ALA A 206 2.93 3.65 -17.25
CA ALA A 206 2.76 5.05 -16.87
C ALA A 206 2.19 5.18 -15.45
N VAL A 207 2.70 6.15 -14.69
CA VAL A 207 2.28 6.49 -13.31
C VAL A 207 2.04 7.99 -13.20
N SER A 208 1.21 8.41 -12.26
CA SER A 208 0.87 9.83 -12.07
C SER A 208 1.80 10.52 -11.05
N PRO A 209 2.12 11.81 -11.20
CA PRO A 209 2.69 12.62 -10.11
C PRO A 209 1.90 12.47 -8.81
N ASN A 210 2.60 12.51 -7.68
CA ASN A 210 2.09 12.22 -6.32
C ASN A 210 1.55 10.78 -6.09
N GLN A 211 1.70 9.86 -7.04
CA GLN A 211 1.39 8.45 -6.79
C GLN A 211 2.43 7.87 -5.84
N ILE A 212 1.99 7.25 -4.73
CA ILE A 212 2.87 6.46 -3.87
C ILE A 212 3.20 5.16 -4.58
N LEU A 213 4.49 4.87 -4.71
CA LEU A 213 5.04 3.63 -5.24
C LEU A 213 5.80 2.88 -4.15
N CYS A 214 5.93 1.57 -4.32
CA CYS A 214 6.79 0.70 -3.52
C CYS A 214 7.57 -0.21 -4.48
N GLY A 215 8.85 0.09 -4.65
CA GLY A 215 9.82 -0.78 -5.32
C GLY A 215 10.16 -1.96 -4.40
N LEU A 216 10.04 -3.17 -4.93
CA LEU A 216 10.12 -4.42 -4.18
C LEU A 216 11.04 -5.39 -4.92
N MET A 217 12.11 -5.81 -4.26
CA MET A 217 12.90 -6.98 -4.65
C MET A 217 12.76 -8.05 -3.58
N THR A 218 12.41 -9.28 -3.98
CA THR A 218 12.21 -10.42 -3.08
C THR A 218 12.85 -11.68 -3.63
N MET A 219 13.61 -12.39 -2.80
CA MET A 219 14.14 -13.71 -3.12
C MET A 219 13.01 -14.74 -3.06
N GLU A 220 12.74 -15.38 -4.21
CA GLU A 220 11.75 -16.44 -4.37
C GLU A 220 12.26 -17.78 -3.83
N ASN A 221 13.53 -18.13 -4.09
CA ASN A 221 14.21 -19.27 -3.48
C ASN A 221 15.74 -19.16 -3.55
N THR A 222 16.42 -20.03 -2.79
CA THR A 222 17.81 -20.44 -3.06
C THR A 222 17.84 -21.95 -3.25
N THR A 223 18.52 -22.42 -4.29
CA THR A 223 18.79 -23.85 -4.54
C THR A 223 20.26 -24.08 -4.84
N THR A 224 20.88 -25.04 -4.16
CA THR A 224 22.24 -25.52 -4.46
C THR A 224 22.14 -26.84 -5.23
N SER A 225 22.76 -26.91 -6.41
CA SER A 225 22.84 -28.13 -7.22
C SER A 225 23.91 -29.11 -6.67
N SER A 226 23.88 -30.35 -7.14
CA SER A 226 24.76 -31.43 -6.65
C SER A 226 26.26 -31.22 -6.91
N ASP A 227 26.61 -30.28 -7.79
CA ASP A 227 27.96 -29.80 -8.07
C ASP A 227 28.39 -28.61 -7.18
N GLY A 228 27.53 -28.16 -6.26
CA GLY A 228 27.80 -27.09 -5.31
C GLY A 228 27.47 -25.68 -5.79
N VAL A 229 26.99 -25.50 -7.03
CA VAL A 229 26.58 -24.18 -7.53
C VAL A 229 25.29 -23.75 -6.83
N THR A 230 25.30 -22.58 -6.19
CA THR A 230 24.11 -22.00 -5.57
C THR A 230 23.44 -21.03 -6.52
N THR A 231 22.14 -21.22 -6.74
CA THR A 231 21.30 -20.32 -7.54
C THR A 231 20.37 -19.55 -6.63
N TYR A 232 20.39 -18.23 -6.76
CA TYR A 232 19.50 -17.29 -6.07
C TYR A 232 18.43 -16.80 -7.05
N SER A 233 17.16 -17.05 -6.75
CA SER A 233 16.04 -16.55 -7.55
C SER A 233 15.40 -15.34 -6.88
N PHE A 234 15.26 -14.23 -7.61
CA PHE A 234 14.64 -12.99 -7.17
C PHE A 234 13.50 -12.56 -8.10
N ASN A 235 12.53 -11.83 -7.56
CA ASN A 235 11.57 -11.03 -8.30
C ASN A 235 11.80 -9.55 -7.99
N SER A 236 11.89 -8.70 -9.03
CA SER A 236 11.85 -7.23 -8.95
C SER A 236 10.52 -6.74 -9.49
N THR A 237 9.84 -5.85 -8.79
CA THR A 237 8.52 -5.34 -9.18
C THR A 237 8.16 -4.04 -8.47
N PHE A 238 7.15 -3.34 -8.97
CA PHE A 238 6.40 -2.35 -8.20
C PHE A 238 5.11 -2.95 -7.66
N THR A 239 4.85 -2.75 -6.36
CA THR A 239 3.65 -3.27 -5.70
C THR A 239 2.38 -2.77 -6.39
N GLY A 240 1.56 -3.71 -6.90
CA GLY A 240 0.31 -3.41 -7.60
C GLY A 240 0.44 -3.14 -9.11
N LEU A 241 1.65 -3.21 -9.68
CA LEU A 241 1.92 -2.95 -11.11
C LEU A 241 2.61 -4.18 -11.75
N PRO A 242 1.86 -5.29 -12.01
CA PRO A 242 2.43 -6.58 -12.40
C PRO A 242 3.21 -6.55 -13.73
N SER A 243 2.90 -5.60 -14.62
CA SER A 243 3.65 -5.33 -15.86
C SER A 243 5.11 -4.90 -15.64
N SER A 244 5.47 -4.49 -14.42
CA SER A 244 6.84 -4.19 -14.00
C SER A 244 7.58 -5.37 -13.36
N SER A 245 6.94 -6.55 -13.25
CA SER A 245 7.50 -7.73 -12.60
C SER A 245 8.54 -8.43 -13.48
N MET A 246 9.74 -8.63 -12.94
CA MET A 246 10.83 -9.40 -13.55
C MET A 246 11.37 -10.42 -12.54
N SER A 247 11.22 -11.71 -12.84
CA SER A 247 11.91 -12.78 -12.08
C SER A 247 13.24 -13.14 -12.74
N VAL A 248 14.30 -13.27 -11.96
CA VAL A 248 15.67 -13.59 -12.37
C VAL A 248 16.28 -14.66 -11.48
N SER A 249 17.00 -15.62 -12.06
CA SER A 249 17.87 -16.57 -11.37
C SER A 249 19.34 -16.23 -11.61
N LEU A 250 20.15 -16.21 -10.56
CA LEU A 250 21.56 -15.80 -10.54
C LEU A 250 22.45 -16.88 -9.91
N THR A 251 23.68 -17.05 -10.41
CA THR A 251 24.71 -17.90 -9.76
C THR A 251 25.64 -17.13 -8.82
N GLU A 252 25.46 -15.82 -8.69
CA GLU A 252 26.16 -14.95 -7.73
C GLU A 252 25.17 -14.33 -6.72
N GLU A 253 25.63 -14.06 -5.51
CA GLU A 253 24.86 -13.41 -4.45
C GLU A 253 24.79 -11.89 -4.64
N LEU A 254 23.60 -11.31 -4.46
CA LEU A 254 23.43 -9.86 -4.44
C LEU A 254 23.74 -9.32 -3.04
N THR A 255 24.97 -8.83 -2.87
CA THR A 255 25.56 -8.44 -1.59
C THR A 255 25.35 -6.96 -1.25
N TYR A 256 25.17 -6.08 -2.23
CA TYR A 256 24.95 -4.65 -2.00
C TYR A 256 23.49 -4.25 -2.18
N ALA A 257 23.02 -3.32 -1.36
CA ALA A 257 21.80 -2.54 -1.56
C ALA A 257 22.17 -1.09 -1.88
N TYR A 258 21.47 -0.49 -2.84
CA TYR A 258 21.68 0.87 -3.35
C TYR A 258 20.36 1.64 -3.36
N GLU A 259 20.44 2.95 -3.12
CA GLU A 259 19.39 3.94 -3.40
C GLU A 259 20.00 5.02 -4.30
N ALA A 260 19.42 5.30 -5.46
CA ALA A 260 20.09 6.09 -6.50
C ALA A 260 19.17 7.04 -7.28
N PHE A 261 19.77 8.13 -7.74
CA PHE A 261 19.19 9.06 -8.69
C PHE A 261 20.15 9.28 -9.86
N GLY A 262 19.70 8.96 -11.07
CA GLY A 262 20.41 9.20 -12.31
C GLY A 262 19.81 10.37 -13.09
N VAL A 263 20.65 11.30 -13.53
CA VAL A 263 20.31 12.51 -14.30
C VAL A 263 21.07 12.47 -15.62
N PHE A 264 20.34 12.43 -16.72
CA PHE A 264 20.87 12.41 -18.07
C PHE A 264 20.24 13.54 -18.88
N ASN A 265 20.99 14.16 -19.80
CA ASN A 265 20.52 15.23 -20.69
C ASN A 265 19.90 16.47 -19.99
N ALA A 266 20.11 16.69 -18.68
CA ALA A 266 19.66 17.90 -18.01
C ALA A 266 20.66 19.05 -18.26
N SER A 267 20.15 20.22 -18.67
CA SER A 267 20.93 21.44 -18.92
C SER A 267 21.03 22.35 -17.68
N GLY A 268 20.14 22.15 -16.71
CA GLY A 268 20.16 22.86 -15.44
C GLY A 268 19.04 22.47 -14.47
N PRO A 269 18.96 23.13 -13.30
CA PRO A 269 17.98 22.86 -12.24
C PRO A 269 16.50 22.84 -12.68
N SER A 270 16.12 23.57 -13.74
CA SER A 270 14.74 23.61 -14.27
C SER A 270 14.28 22.29 -14.88
N ASP A 271 15.24 21.44 -15.26
CA ASP A 271 15.00 20.20 -15.98
C ASP A 271 14.84 19.02 -14.99
N LEU A 272 15.00 19.29 -13.68
CA LEU A 272 14.73 18.39 -12.56
C LEU A 272 13.35 18.68 -11.95
N PRO A 273 12.81 17.76 -11.12
CA PRO A 273 11.57 18.00 -10.38
C PRO A 273 11.69 19.21 -9.44
N THR A 274 10.60 19.96 -9.31
CA THR A 274 10.54 21.20 -8.52
C THR A 274 10.31 20.96 -7.02
N GLU A 275 9.78 19.80 -6.66
CA GLU A 275 9.59 19.34 -5.28
C GLU A 275 10.65 18.28 -4.94
N GLN A 276 10.98 18.12 -3.64
CA GLN A 276 11.93 17.10 -3.18
C GLN A 276 11.41 15.69 -3.46
N THR A 277 12.26 14.83 -4.02
CA THR A 277 11.99 13.38 -4.15
C THR A 277 12.46 12.65 -2.90
N SER A 278 11.52 12.07 -2.14
CA SER A 278 11.83 11.27 -0.95
C SER A 278 11.60 9.78 -1.20
N MET A 279 12.68 9.00 -1.21
CA MET A 279 12.62 7.56 -0.90
C MET A 279 12.40 7.40 0.62
N ARG A 280 11.60 6.45 1.05
CA ARG A 280 11.24 6.26 2.47
C ARG A 280 10.84 4.82 2.77
N THR A 281 10.71 4.49 4.05
CA THR A 281 10.31 3.15 4.54
C THR A 281 11.24 2.07 3.98
N ILE A 282 12.55 2.37 3.97
CA ILE A 282 13.60 1.55 3.37
C ILE A 282 13.87 0.31 4.22
N ASN A 283 13.27 -0.84 3.88
CA ASN A 283 13.38 -2.08 4.65
C ASN A 283 14.22 -3.13 3.88
N ILE A 284 15.24 -3.66 4.56
CA ILE A 284 16.06 -4.80 4.10
C ILE A 284 15.87 -5.96 5.08
N PHE A 285 15.73 -7.18 4.55
CA PHE A 285 15.77 -8.42 5.31
C PHE A 285 16.74 -9.41 4.66
N THR A 286 17.46 -10.17 5.49
CA THR A 286 18.25 -11.32 5.07
C THR A 286 17.42 -12.62 5.08
N GLN A 287 17.90 -13.67 4.43
CA GLN A 287 17.18 -14.94 4.23
C GLN A 287 16.86 -15.68 5.53
N ASP A 288 17.65 -15.49 6.57
CA ASP A 288 17.40 -15.94 7.95
C ASP A 288 16.33 -15.12 8.70
N GLY A 289 15.69 -14.16 8.02
CA GLY A 289 14.64 -13.28 8.55
C GLY A 289 15.16 -12.14 9.42
N GLN A 290 16.48 -11.95 9.54
CA GLN A 290 17.05 -10.82 10.27
C GLN A 290 16.89 -9.52 9.50
N ARG A 291 16.87 -8.41 10.24
CA ARG A 291 17.02 -7.05 9.70
C ARG A 291 18.44 -6.60 10.02
N PRO A 292 19.35 -6.52 9.03
CA PRO A 292 20.72 -6.10 9.28
C PRO A 292 20.78 -4.63 9.69
N GLU A 293 21.83 -4.21 10.40
CA GLU A 293 22.07 -2.78 10.63
C GLU A 293 22.63 -2.14 9.35
N VAL A 294 21.88 -1.18 8.81
CA VAL A 294 22.17 -0.56 7.51
C VAL A 294 22.82 0.80 7.71
N ALA A 295 24.15 0.82 7.55
CA ALA A 295 24.96 2.03 7.45
C ALA A 295 25.13 2.42 5.97
N TRP A 296 24.31 3.37 5.53
CA TRP A 296 24.32 3.93 4.19
C TRP A 296 25.54 4.83 4.00
N THR A 297 26.28 4.61 2.91
CA THR A 297 27.45 5.41 2.52
C THR A 297 27.11 6.19 1.24
N PRO A 298 27.02 7.54 1.30
CA PRO A 298 26.78 8.35 0.12
C PRO A 298 27.98 8.33 -0.81
N ASP A 299 27.73 8.26 -2.11
CA ASP A 299 28.70 8.51 -3.17
C ASP A 299 28.16 9.66 -4.05
N ASN A 300 28.92 10.76 -4.08
CA ASN A 300 28.58 12.00 -4.77
C ASN A 300 29.71 12.35 -5.71
N ASP A 301 29.37 12.80 -6.91
CA ASP A 301 30.39 13.36 -7.80
C ASP A 301 30.82 14.75 -7.29
N ASP A 302 32.10 14.89 -6.93
CA ASP A 302 32.73 16.13 -6.49
C ASP A 302 32.79 17.21 -7.61
N SER A 303 32.41 16.90 -8.85
CA SER A 303 32.64 17.72 -10.05
C SER A 303 31.41 18.43 -10.64
N GLY A 304 30.58 19.03 -9.78
CA GLY A 304 29.58 20.03 -10.22
C GLY A 304 28.24 19.47 -10.70
N ALA A 305 27.89 18.26 -10.25
CA ALA A 305 26.64 17.59 -10.59
C ALA A 305 25.38 18.42 -10.29
N LEU A 306 24.33 18.21 -11.10
CA LEU A 306 23.03 18.88 -10.95
C LEU A 306 22.21 18.36 -9.76
N ALA A 307 22.60 17.24 -9.18
CA ALA A 307 22.02 16.63 -7.99
C ALA A 307 23.13 16.18 -7.01
N VAL A 308 22.75 15.98 -5.76
CA VAL A 308 23.59 15.48 -4.66
C VAL A 308 22.75 14.46 -3.88
N VAL A 309 23.39 13.48 -3.24
CA VAL A 309 22.81 12.55 -2.26
C VAL A 309 23.45 12.77 -0.89
N THR A 310 22.63 13.03 0.13
CA THR A 310 23.14 13.32 1.49
C THR A 310 22.68 12.26 2.48
N VAL A 311 23.51 11.37 3.03
CA VAL A 311 23.01 10.47 4.10
C VAL A 311 22.80 11.24 5.40
N VAL A 312 21.55 11.63 5.71
CA VAL A 312 21.25 12.55 6.83
C VAL A 312 21.24 11.82 8.19
N LYS A 313 21.04 10.49 8.23
CA LYS A 313 20.88 9.61 9.43
C LYS A 313 21.02 8.13 8.89
N ASN A 314 21.38 7.09 9.66
CA ASN A 314 21.49 5.65 9.22
C ASN A 314 20.42 4.68 9.80
N GLY A 315 19.98 3.63 9.10
CA GLY A 315 19.06 2.57 9.61
C GLY A 315 18.10 1.88 8.60
N THR A 316 17.36 0.85 9.05
CA THR A 316 16.39 0.02 8.27
C THR A 316 14.96 0.58 8.16
N ASN A 317 14.84 1.91 8.24
CA ASN A 317 13.64 2.69 7.95
C ASN A 317 14.11 4.09 7.54
N GLY A 318 14.79 4.17 6.40
CA GLY A 318 15.18 5.45 5.80
C GLY A 318 13.98 6.32 5.44
N GLU A 319 14.15 7.64 5.49
CA GLU A 319 13.24 8.67 4.97
C GLU A 319 14.08 9.85 4.50
N ILE A 320 13.81 10.43 3.33
CA ILE A 320 14.80 11.28 2.64
C ILE A 320 14.30 12.76 2.66
N PHE A 321 14.87 13.62 3.54
CA PHE A 321 14.50 15.05 3.76
C PHE A 321 15.65 16.06 3.64
N GLY A 322 15.40 17.22 3.01
CA GLY A 322 16.40 18.26 2.74
C GLY A 322 16.26 19.60 3.47
N TYR A 323 17.41 20.21 3.80
CA TYR A 323 17.54 21.61 4.24
C TYR A 323 18.30 22.46 3.22
N GLU A 324 17.92 23.73 3.08
CA GLU A 324 18.66 24.70 2.29
C GLU A 324 20.04 25.02 2.90
N SER A 325 21.08 25.00 2.06
CA SER A 325 22.06 26.08 2.10
C SER A 325 22.66 26.32 0.71
N ILE A 326 22.83 27.60 0.37
CA ILE A 326 23.42 28.15 -0.87
C ILE A 326 22.46 28.18 -2.08
N PRO A 327 22.16 29.37 -2.65
CA PRO A 327 21.18 29.53 -3.72
C PRO A 327 21.77 29.27 -5.12
N SER A 328 21.80 28.01 -5.57
CA SER A 328 22.00 27.69 -7.02
C SER A 328 21.63 26.27 -7.50
N ASN A 329 21.54 25.25 -6.64
CA ASN A 329 21.42 23.84 -7.07
C ASN A 329 20.17 23.13 -6.50
N VAL A 330 19.66 22.10 -7.19
CA VAL A 330 18.63 21.18 -6.67
C VAL A 330 19.29 20.10 -5.79
N SER A 331 18.66 19.76 -4.66
CA SER A 331 19.22 18.85 -3.66
C SER A 331 18.32 17.63 -3.45
N ILE A 332 18.90 16.42 -3.42
CA ILE A 332 18.23 15.19 -2.95
C ILE A 332 18.94 14.74 -1.66
N VAL A 333 18.18 14.48 -0.61
CA VAL A 333 18.75 14.53 0.74
C VAL A 333 18.20 13.37 1.59
N MET A 334 19.03 12.40 1.94
CA MET A 334 18.71 11.00 2.28
C MET A 334 18.86 10.55 3.77
N THR A 335 17.88 10.77 4.66
CA THR A 335 17.89 10.38 6.12
C THR A 335 17.56 8.88 6.42
N ALA A 336 17.94 8.34 7.59
CA ALA A 336 17.44 7.07 8.22
C ALA A 336 17.72 6.98 9.75
N SER A 337 16.86 6.44 10.65
CA SER A 337 17.04 6.70 12.11
C SER A 337 18.15 5.97 12.90
N SER A 338 19.10 6.75 13.46
CA SER A 338 19.93 6.33 14.60
C SER A 338 19.11 6.06 15.87
N THR A 339 19.57 5.08 16.64
CA THR A 339 19.12 4.74 18.00
C THR A 339 19.86 5.57 19.05
N LEU A 340 19.23 5.78 20.21
CA LEU A 340 19.85 6.39 21.38
C LEU A 340 20.93 5.48 21.98
N SER A 341 22.04 6.08 22.40
CA SER A 341 23.14 5.40 23.08
C SER A 341 22.69 4.86 24.45
N LEU A 342 22.66 3.54 24.59
CA LEU A 342 22.57 2.88 25.90
C LEU A 342 23.97 2.54 26.41
N THR A 343 24.39 3.22 27.47
CA THR A 343 25.55 2.78 28.28
C THR A 343 25.25 1.42 28.94
N PRO A 344 26.24 0.52 29.05
CA PRO A 344 25.97 -0.89 29.32
C PRO A 344 25.60 -1.16 30.78
N ALA A 345 24.35 -1.53 31.02
CA ALA A 345 23.97 -2.33 32.18
C ALA A 345 24.00 -3.81 31.78
N THR A 346 24.94 -4.58 32.32
CA THR A 346 25.10 -6.01 32.04
C THR A 346 23.87 -6.80 32.48
N ASN A 347 23.16 -7.45 31.55
CA ASN A 347 22.56 -8.77 31.77
C ASN A 347 22.19 -9.46 30.43
N SER A 348 22.24 -10.79 30.48
CA SER A 348 22.07 -11.78 29.41
C SER A 348 21.13 -11.46 28.23
N LEU A 349 21.63 -11.77 27.03
CA LEU A 349 20.91 -11.83 25.75
C LEU A 349 19.57 -12.59 25.84
N ALA A 350 18.51 -11.96 25.31
CA ALA A 350 17.36 -12.63 24.72
C ALA A 350 17.16 -12.06 23.31
N MET A 351 17.11 -12.92 22.29
CA MET A 351 16.84 -12.51 20.91
C MET A 351 15.40 -12.00 20.79
N ASN A 352 15.22 -10.69 20.65
CA ASN A 352 13.94 -10.11 20.27
C ASN A 352 13.70 -10.32 18.77
N THR A 353 13.12 -11.47 18.44
CA THR A 353 12.34 -11.62 17.20
C THR A 353 11.34 -10.46 17.10
N VAL A 354 11.09 -9.93 15.89
CA VAL A 354 10.01 -8.96 15.68
C VAL A 354 8.70 -9.70 15.94
N LYS A 355 8.21 -9.57 17.17
CA LYS A 355 7.10 -10.34 17.72
C LYS A 355 5.81 -9.54 17.56
N GLN A 356 4.70 -10.24 17.33
CA GLN A 356 3.38 -9.65 17.49
C GLN A 356 3.27 -9.02 18.90
N PRO A 357 2.94 -7.73 19.04
CA PRO A 357 2.74 -7.07 20.32
C PRO A 357 1.74 -7.82 21.20
N ASP A 358 1.84 -7.67 22.52
CA ASP A 358 0.81 -8.19 23.44
C ASP A 358 -0.46 -7.33 23.34
N ILE A 359 -1.25 -7.62 22.32
CA ILE A 359 -2.54 -7.00 22.02
C ILE A 359 -3.58 -8.09 21.80
N GLN A 360 -4.75 -7.86 22.38
CA GLN A 360 -5.86 -8.81 22.38
C GLN A 360 -7.11 -8.16 21.77
N TYR A 361 -8.06 -8.99 21.36
CA TYR A 361 -9.34 -8.53 20.81
C TYR A 361 -10.06 -7.60 21.80
N HIS A 362 -10.13 -8.03 23.05
CA HIS A 362 -10.54 -7.19 24.17
C HIS A 362 -9.33 -6.38 24.64
N PRO A 363 -9.33 -5.04 24.50
CA PRO A 363 -8.20 -4.24 24.94
C PRO A 363 -8.03 -4.24 26.45
N SER A 364 -6.78 -4.24 26.89
CA SER A 364 -6.37 -3.95 28.26
C SER A 364 -5.96 -2.47 28.34
N TYR A 365 -6.57 -1.71 29.25
CA TYR A 365 -6.24 -0.30 29.46
C TYR A 365 -4.84 -0.14 30.06
N ASP A 366 -4.46 -1.06 30.97
CA ASP A 366 -3.15 -1.04 31.59
C ASP A 366 -2.05 -1.31 30.56
N ASN A 367 -2.20 -2.33 29.71
CA ASN A 367 -1.26 -2.61 28.61
C ASN A 367 -1.15 -1.41 27.65
N TYR A 368 -2.25 -0.70 27.39
CA TYR A 368 -2.24 0.51 26.56
C TYR A 368 -1.43 1.64 27.21
N ILE A 369 -1.66 1.91 28.51
CA ILE A 369 -0.95 2.95 29.24
C ILE A 369 0.54 2.61 29.38
N GLU A 370 0.89 1.36 29.66
CA GLU A 370 2.28 0.89 29.70
C GLU A 370 2.97 1.01 28.34
N ARG A 371 2.32 0.58 27.25
CA ARG A 371 2.82 0.72 25.87
C ARG A 371 3.04 2.19 25.51
N ARG A 372 2.07 3.04 25.82
CA ARG A 372 2.15 4.50 25.61
C ARG A 372 3.30 5.12 26.40
N ALA A 373 3.43 4.78 27.68
CA ALA A 373 4.52 5.26 28.52
C ALA A 373 5.88 4.82 27.98
N ARG A 374 6.02 3.55 27.55
CA ARG A 374 7.23 3.01 26.92
C ARG A 374 7.60 3.76 25.65
N ARG A 375 6.67 3.89 24.69
CA ARG A 375 6.90 4.60 23.42
C ARG A 375 7.25 6.07 23.62
N LEU A 376 6.61 6.75 24.57
CA LEU A 376 6.93 8.14 24.91
C LEU A 376 8.25 8.30 25.68
N ALA A 377 8.71 7.28 26.39
CA ALA A 377 10.05 7.26 27.00
C ALA A 377 11.14 6.98 25.95
N GLU A 378 10.85 6.13 24.96
CA GLU A 378 11.74 5.83 23.81
C GLU A 378 11.85 7.03 22.85
N ASN A 379 10.75 7.74 22.60
CA ASN A 379 10.72 8.95 21.80
C ASN A 379 9.71 9.98 22.37
N PRO A 380 10.18 10.94 23.19
CA PRO A 380 9.35 12.00 23.76
C PRO A 380 8.71 12.95 22.75
N ASP A 381 9.23 13.03 21.52
CA ASP A 381 8.76 13.94 20.47
C ASP A 381 7.60 13.39 19.63
N LEU A 382 7.16 12.14 19.85
CA LEU A 382 5.98 11.57 19.18
C LEU A 382 4.73 12.47 19.22
N PRO A 383 4.36 13.13 20.33
CA PRO A 383 3.23 14.06 20.36
C PRO A 383 3.43 15.34 19.53
N ASN A 384 4.68 15.66 19.16
CA ASN A 384 5.08 16.84 18.40
C ASN A 384 5.24 16.55 16.89
N ALA A 385 5.02 15.31 16.44
CA ALA A 385 5.11 14.93 15.04
C ALA A 385 4.13 15.75 14.17
N PRO A 386 4.48 16.10 12.92
CA PRO A 386 3.52 16.72 12.01
C PRO A 386 2.40 15.73 11.65
N LEU A 387 1.24 16.26 11.26
CA LEU A 387 0.19 15.45 10.63
C LEU A 387 0.62 15.05 9.19
N PRO A 388 0.13 13.91 8.68
CA PRO A 388 0.46 13.48 7.32
C PRO A 388 -0.12 14.43 6.27
N ARG A 389 0.50 14.54 5.09
CA ARG A 389 0.02 15.39 3.98
C ARG A 389 -1.42 15.02 3.63
N GLY A 390 -2.31 16.02 3.57
CA GLY A 390 -3.74 15.85 3.27
C GLY A 390 -4.64 15.60 4.47
N PHE A 391 -4.09 15.41 5.69
CA PHE A 391 -4.87 15.24 6.91
C PHE A 391 -5.17 16.61 7.56
N PRO A 392 -6.43 16.94 7.89
CA PRO A 392 -6.78 18.24 8.45
C PRO A 392 -6.38 18.36 9.92
N ASN A 393 -5.82 19.51 10.34
CA ASN A 393 -5.50 19.78 11.75
C ASN A 393 -6.69 19.57 12.71
N ARG A 394 -7.92 19.74 12.19
CA ARG A 394 -9.18 19.53 12.90
C ARG A 394 -10.31 19.32 11.90
N VAL A 395 -11.23 18.41 12.20
CA VAL A 395 -12.53 18.27 11.54
C VAL A 395 -13.56 19.10 12.31
N ASP A 396 -14.43 19.77 11.56
CA ASP A 396 -15.57 20.55 12.07
C ASP A 396 -16.90 20.00 11.50
N GLY A 397 -18.03 20.47 12.03
CA GLY A 397 -19.36 20.11 11.55
C GLY A 397 -20.14 19.14 12.46
N PRO A 398 -21.38 18.78 12.07
CA PRO A 398 -22.35 18.10 12.95
C PRO A 398 -22.00 16.64 13.28
N ILE A 399 -21.03 16.04 12.57
CA ILE A 399 -20.52 14.70 12.89
C ILE A 399 -19.52 14.71 14.06
N VAL A 400 -19.04 15.89 14.49
CA VAL A 400 -18.11 16.05 15.61
C VAL A 400 -18.88 16.21 16.93
N TRP A 401 -19.00 15.12 17.69
CA TRP A 401 -19.73 15.09 18.95
C TRP A 401 -19.16 14.02 19.91
N GLY A 402 -19.40 14.20 21.20
CA GLY A 402 -19.25 13.17 22.22
C GLY A 402 -20.61 12.76 22.81
N GLY A 403 -20.72 11.52 23.32
CA GLY A 403 -21.96 10.99 23.86
C GLY A 403 -22.61 11.83 24.98
N LYS A 404 -21.81 12.65 25.66
CA LYS A 404 -22.27 13.58 26.72
C LYS A 404 -22.98 14.83 26.18
N ASP A 405 -22.86 15.14 24.89
CA ASP A 405 -23.49 16.32 24.28
C ASP A 405 -25.00 16.10 24.10
N TRP A 406 -25.39 14.85 23.93
CA TRP A 406 -26.77 14.38 23.80
C TRP A 406 -27.48 14.27 25.16
N LYS A 407 -28.72 14.75 25.26
CA LYS A 407 -29.49 14.85 26.52
C LYS A 407 -30.82 14.11 26.53
N SER A 408 -31.45 13.91 25.37
CA SER A 408 -32.68 13.10 25.22
C SER A 408 -32.64 12.29 23.94
N GLU A 409 -33.17 11.07 23.98
CA GLU A 409 -33.30 10.20 22.80
C GLU A 409 -34.11 10.84 21.66
N ASP A 410 -35.04 11.76 21.98
CA ASP A 410 -35.86 12.45 20.97
C ASP A 410 -35.03 13.34 20.01
N GLN A 411 -33.72 13.53 20.27
CA GLN A 411 -32.78 14.17 19.35
C GLN A 411 -32.33 13.24 18.19
N TRP A 412 -32.51 11.92 18.32
CA TRP A 412 -32.12 10.93 17.30
C TRP A 412 -33.16 9.82 17.03
N VAL A 413 -34.20 9.70 17.86
CA VAL A 413 -35.30 8.76 17.69
C VAL A 413 -36.44 9.42 16.92
N TYR A 414 -36.74 8.90 15.73
CA TYR A 414 -37.98 9.18 15.01
C TYR A 414 -39.03 8.14 15.39
N ARG A 415 -40.11 8.57 16.05
CA ARG A 415 -41.20 7.70 16.50
C ARG A 415 -42.25 7.61 15.39
N LEU A 416 -42.43 6.41 14.82
CA LEU A 416 -43.45 6.19 13.79
C LEU A 416 -44.84 6.37 14.38
N SER A 417 -45.66 7.19 13.70
CA SER A 417 -47.07 7.39 14.03
C SER A 417 -47.92 6.21 13.55
N ALA A 418 -49.13 6.06 14.11
CA ALA A 418 -50.07 5.02 13.67
C ALA A 418 -50.43 5.12 12.17
N ALA A 419 -50.39 6.32 11.58
CA ALA A 419 -50.60 6.52 10.14
C ALA A 419 -49.43 5.98 9.32
N GLU A 420 -48.18 6.26 9.73
CA GLU A 420 -46.97 5.74 9.08
C GLU A 420 -46.82 4.23 9.23
N LEU A 421 -47.23 3.65 10.36
CA LEU A 421 -47.28 2.19 10.54
C LEU A 421 -48.31 1.54 9.63
N LYS A 422 -49.48 2.16 9.44
CA LYS A 422 -50.46 1.70 8.45
C LYS A 422 -49.92 1.83 7.02
N GLU A 423 -49.20 2.90 6.70
CA GLU A 423 -48.56 3.10 5.38
C GLU A 423 -47.52 2.01 5.09
N ILE A 424 -46.75 1.58 6.12
CA ILE A 424 -45.81 0.46 6.03
C ILE A 424 -46.54 -0.88 5.79
N ASP A 425 -47.68 -1.14 6.44
CA ASP A 425 -48.48 -2.33 6.17
C ASP A 425 -49.08 -2.32 4.75
N ASP A 426 -49.68 -1.20 4.34
CA ASP A 426 -50.23 -1.02 2.98
C ASP A 426 -49.15 -1.29 1.91
N ALA A 427 -47.91 -0.82 2.14
CA ALA A 427 -46.76 -1.06 1.27
C ALA A 427 -46.31 -2.53 1.26
N LEU A 428 -46.37 -3.23 2.41
CA LEU A 428 -46.13 -4.68 2.49
C LEU A 428 -47.18 -5.46 1.70
N GLN A 429 -48.47 -5.16 1.88
CA GLN A 429 -49.55 -5.84 1.14
C GLN A 429 -49.42 -5.58 -0.37
N HIS A 430 -49.07 -4.35 -0.76
CA HIS A 430 -48.77 -4.03 -2.15
C HIS A 430 -47.62 -4.88 -2.70
N PHE A 431 -46.46 -4.93 -2.04
CA PHE A 431 -45.33 -5.74 -2.50
C PHE A 431 -45.69 -7.23 -2.63
N LYS A 432 -46.44 -7.77 -1.66
CA LYS A 432 -46.93 -9.16 -1.68
C LYS A 432 -47.86 -9.43 -2.88
N SER A 433 -48.70 -8.45 -3.25
CA SER A 433 -49.59 -8.56 -4.41
C SER A 433 -48.86 -8.65 -5.76
N LEU A 434 -47.63 -8.15 -5.85
CA LEU A 434 -46.80 -8.25 -7.05
C LEU A 434 -46.27 -9.68 -7.31
N ASN A 435 -46.23 -10.54 -6.27
CA ASN A 435 -45.74 -11.92 -6.33
C ASN A 435 -44.33 -12.07 -6.95
N ILE A 436 -43.40 -11.20 -6.54
CA ILE A 436 -42.00 -11.16 -6.99
C ILE A 436 -41.00 -11.47 -5.85
N ALA A 437 -39.76 -11.80 -6.20
CA ALA A 437 -38.71 -12.09 -5.22
C ALA A 437 -38.28 -10.84 -4.42
N ARG A 438 -37.90 -11.03 -3.14
CA ARG A 438 -37.51 -9.94 -2.22
C ARG A 438 -36.32 -9.10 -2.68
N GLY A 439 -35.45 -9.63 -3.53
CA GLY A 439 -34.36 -8.84 -4.11
C GLY A 439 -34.82 -7.68 -5.01
N PHE A 440 -36.06 -7.74 -5.53
CA PHE A 440 -36.70 -6.64 -6.27
C PHE A 440 -37.35 -5.56 -5.38
N ILE A 441 -37.26 -5.67 -4.04
CA ILE A 441 -37.72 -4.60 -3.13
C ILE A 441 -36.95 -3.31 -3.44
N GLY A 442 -37.70 -2.26 -3.78
CA GLY A 442 -37.21 -0.93 -4.13
C GLY A 442 -38.30 0.12 -3.91
N LYS A 443 -37.94 1.42 -3.98
CA LYS A 443 -38.83 2.56 -3.65
C LYS A 443 -40.16 2.54 -4.43
N ASP A 444 -40.15 1.98 -5.63
CA ASP A 444 -41.30 1.87 -6.55
C ASP A 444 -42.25 0.71 -6.21
N LYS A 445 -41.75 -0.37 -5.59
CA LYS A 445 -42.50 -1.59 -5.24
C LYS A 445 -42.80 -1.71 -3.74
N PHE A 446 -42.21 -0.84 -2.93
CA PHE A 446 -42.57 -0.61 -1.53
C PHE A 446 -42.81 0.90 -1.33
N PRO A 447 -43.93 1.44 -1.87
CA PRO A 447 -44.19 2.87 -1.88
C PRO A 447 -44.54 3.36 -0.47
N LEU A 448 -43.89 4.45 -0.05
CA LEU A 448 -44.19 5.17 1.20
C LEU A 448 -44.54 6.63 0.87
N PRO A 449 -45.79 6.93 0.45
CA PRO A 449 -46.17 8.24 -0.08
C PRO A 449 -45.90 9.42 0.85
N THR A 450 -45.98 9.26 2.18
CA THR A 450 -45.73 10.35 3.14
C THR A 450 -44.41 10.15 3.88
N LEU A 451 -44.13 8.92 4.33
CA LEU A 451 -42.97 8.59 5.15
C LEU A 451 -41.64 8.66 4.35
N SER A 452 -41.65 8.43 3.03
CA SER A 452 -40.43 8.51 2.21
C SER A 452 -39.73 9.87 2.25
N SER A 453 -40.48 10.97 2.45
CA SER A 453 -39.89 12.31 2.61
C SER A 453 -39.04 12.39 3.88
N LYS A 454 -39.58 11.91 5.01
CA LYS A 454 -38.91 11.88 6.31
C LYS A 454 -37.73 10.92 6.34
N LEU A 455 -37.84 9.77 5.67
CA LEU A 455 -36.71 8.84 5.54
C LEU A 455 -35.57 9.43 4.70
N ARG A 456 -35.86 10.30 3.71
CA ARG A 456 -34.83 11.05 2.97
C ARG A 456 -34.16 12.11 3.83
N ASP A 457 -34.93 12.89 4.58
CA ASP A 457 -34.40 13.89 5.53
C ASP A 457 -33.47 13.21 6.56
N LEU A 458 -33.88 12.05 7.09
CA LEU A 458 -33.10 11.24 8.01
C LEU A 458 -31.87 10.58 7.33
N ALA A 459 -31.94 10.23 6.04
CA ALA A 459 -30.78 9.75 5.29
C ALA A 459 -29.70 10.85 5.14
N GLN A 460 -30.10 12.11 4.98
CA GLN A 460 -29.17 13.24 4.95
C GLN A 460 -28.41 13.37 6.29
N GLU A 461 -29.06 13.10 7.42
CA GLU A 461 -28.43 13.10 8.74
C GLU A 461 -27.35 12.01 8.92
N LEU A 462 -27.37 10.93 8.11
CA LEU A 462 -26.32 9.91 8.10
C LEU A 462 -25.03 10.40 7.41
N TYR A 463 -25.15 11.16 6.33
CA TYR A 463 -23.99 11.55 5.50
C TYR A 463 -23.50 12.98 5.75
N SER A 464 -24.38 13.90 6.14
CA SER A 464 -24.05 15.32 6.33
C SER A 464 -24.34 15.82 7.75
N GLY A 465 -24.92 14.98 8.60
CA GLY A 465 -25.39 15.32 9.95
C GLY A 465 -24.64 14.60 11.06
N ARG A 466 -25.37 14.14 12.08
CA ARG A 466 -24.79 13.43 13.25
C ARG A 466 -24.26 12.02 12.95
N GLY A 467 -24.60 11.46 11.78
CA GLY A 467 -24.15 10.14 11.34
C GLY A 467 -25.07 8.97 11.75
N PHE A 468 -26.16 9.22 12.48
CA PHE A 468 -27.07 8.16 12.94
C PHE A 468 -28.49 8.66 13.23
N PHE A 469 -29.45 7.72 13.19
CA PHE A 469 -30.79 7.88 13.77
C PHE A 469 -31.38 6.50 14.14
N VAL A 470 -32.51 6.51 14.86
CA VAL A 470 -33.29 5.31 15.19
C VAL A 470 -34.74 5.54 14.76
N LEU A 471 -35.32 4.64 13.96
CA LEU A 471 -36.78 4.55 13.81
C LEU A 471 -37.31 3.69 14.95
N ARG A 472 -38.39 4.13 15.61
CA ARG A 472 -39.01 3.42 16.73
C ARG A 472 -40.44 2.99 16.38
N THR A 473 -40.83 1.83 16.92
CA THR A 473 -42.19 1.24 16.93
C THR A 473 -42.58 0.39 15.70
N ILE A 474 -41.72 -0.47 15.15
CA ILE A 474 -42.22 -1.56 14.28
C ILE A 474 -42.85 -2.66 15.16
N PRO A 475 -44.15 -3.00 15.01
CA PRO A 475 -44.80 -4.00 15.85
C PRO A 475 -44.39 -5.41 15.41
N ILE A 476 -43.28 -5.91 15.97
CA ILE A 476 -42.64 -7.15 15.53
C ILE A 476 -43.59 -8.36 15.57
N ASP A 477 -44.40 -8.46 16.62
CA ASP A 477 -45.24 -9.63 16.90
C ASP A 477 -46.48 -9.73 15.99
N ASP A 478 -46.82 -8.65 15.25
CA ASP A 478 -47.92 -8.62 14.28
C ASP A 478 -47.53 -9.24 12.92
N TYR A 479 -46.25 -9.53 12.70
CA TYR A 479 -45.70 -9.90 11.39
C TYR A 479 -44.92 -11.22 11.39
N SER A 480 -45.02 -11.98 10.29
CA SER A 480 -44.15 -13.15 10.11
C SER A 480 -42.69 -12.73 9.84
N ARG A 481 -41.70 -13.62 10.08
CA ARG A 481 -40.29 -13.35 9.69
C ARG A 481 -40.14 -12.94 8.22
N ALA A 482 -40.95 -13.52 7.35
CA ALA A 482 -40.99 -13.25 5.92
C ALA A 482 -41.51 -11.84 5.60
N ASP A 483 -42.48 -11.35 6.37
CA ASP A 483 -43.03 -10.00 6.30
C ASP A 483 -42.04 -8.99 6.90
N LEU A 484 -41.47 -9.27 8.07
CA LEU A 484 -40.46 -8.44 8.73
C LEU A 484 -39.22 -8.19 7.86
N ALA A 485 -38.69 -9.23 7.21
CA ALA A 485 -37.60 -9.07 6.24
C ALA A 485 -37.98 -8.18 5.05
N THR A 486 -39.26 -8.19 4.66
CA THR A 486 -39.81 -7.39 3.55
C THR A 486 -40.03 -5.94 3.97
N ILE A 487 -40.68 -5.70 5.12
CA ILE A 487 -40.85 -4.38 5.76
C ILE A 487 -39.49 -3.72 5.96
N TYR A 488 -38.54 -4.44 6.56
CA TYR A 488 -37.23 -3.89 6.89
C TYR A 488 -36.44 -3.46 5.65
N ALA A 489 -36.41 -4.29 4.62
CA ALA A 489 -35.80 -3.94 3.34
C ALA A 489 -36.57 -2.82 2.60
N GLY A 490 -37.90 -2.83 2.73
CA GLY A 490 -38.83 -1.87 2.13
C GLY A 490 -38.69 -0.46 2.70
N ILE A 491 -38.63 -0.31 4.02
CA ILE A 491 -38.31 0.96 4.69
C ILE A 491 -36.88 1.38 4.33
N SER A 492 -35.93 0.46 4.43
CA SER A 492 -34.51 0.75 4.20
C SER A 492 -34.19 1.22 2.78
N THR A 493 -34.98 0.85 1.76
CA THR A 493 -34.76 1.32 0.38
C THR A 493 -34.97 2.82 0.20
N HIS A 494 -35.70 3.48 1.13
CA HIS A 494 -35.88 4.93 1.15
C HIS A 494 -34.72 5.66 1.85
N VAL A 495 -33.91 4.93 2.65
CA VAL A 495 -32.71 5.44 3.33
C VAL A 495 -31.45 5.18 2.52
N GLY A 496 -31.32 4.01 1.90
CA GLY A 496 -30.23 3.63 1.00
C GLY A 496 -30.75 2.88 -0.24
N SER A 497 -30.32 3.32 -1.42
CA SER A 497 -30.69 2.74 -2.73
C SER A 497 -30.13 1.33 -2.95
N ALA A 498 -28.92 1.05 -2.47
CA ALA A 498 -28.21 -0.21 -2.70
C ALA A 498 -28.07 -1.05 -1.42
N ARG A 499 -28.12 -2.38 -1.58
CA ARG A 499 -27.89 -3.38 -0.52
C ARG A 499 -26.58 -4.13 -0.77
N GLY A 500 -25.73 -4.22 0.25
CA GLY A 500 -24.44 -4.90 0.20
C GLY A 500 -24.52 -6.36 0.61
N LYS A 501 -23.82 -7.26 -0.08
CA LYS A 501 -23.71 -8.67 0.32
C LYS A 501 -22.84 -8.86 1.55
N GLN A 502 -23.34 -9.61 2.52
CA GLN A 502 -22.68 -9.87 3.80
C GLN A 502 -21.85 -11.16 3.81
N ASP A 503 -22.01 -12.00 2.80
CA ASP A 503 -21.28 -13.26 2.63
C ASP A 503 -21.06 -13.62 1.15
N GLY A 504 -20.42 -14.77 0.88
CA GLY A 504 -20.11 -15.22 -0.47
C GLY A 504 -21.29 -15.81 -1.27
N THR A 505 -22.47 -15.97 -0.67
CA THR A 505 -23.67 -16.56 -1.30
C THR A 505 -24.63 -15.53 -1.87
N GLY A 506 -24.34 -14.23 -1.70
CA GLY A 506 -25.26 -13.15 -2.06
C GLY A 506 -26.29 -12.80 -0.98
N ALA A 507 -26.11 -13.30 0.26
CA ALA A 507 -26.96 -12.91 1.38
C ALA A 507 -26.79 -11.42 1.71
N VAL A 508 -27.85 -10.62 1.52
CA VAL A 508 -27.85 -9.17 1.84
C VAL A 508 -28.36 -8.89 3.25
N LEU A 509 -29.21 -9.77 3.78
CA LEU A 509 -29.69 -9.76 5.16
C LEU A 509 -28.91 -10.77 6.01
N ALA A 510 -28.52 -10.40 7.22
CA ALA A 510 -27.82 -11.29 8.16
C ALA A 510 -28.43 -11.21 9.56
N HIS A 511 -28.40 -12.32 10.30
CA HIS A 511 -28.90 -12.41 11.66
C HIS A 511 -27.75 -12.13 12.66
N ILE A 512 -28.01 -11.32 13.70
CA ILE A 512 -27.05 -10.94 14.74
C ILE A 512 -27.65 -11.36 16.09
N LYS A 513 -27.26 -12.56 16.54
CA LYS A 513 -27.69 -13.20 17.80
C LYS A 513 -26.64 -14.21 18.26
N ASP A 514 -26.71 -14.68 19.49
CA ASP A 514 -25.88 -15.82 19.89
C ASP A 514 -26.22 -17.08 19.06
N LEU A 515 -25.19 -17.69 18.47
CA LEU A 515 -25.27 -18.95 17.73
C LEU A 515 -24.43 -20.06 18.38
N THR A 516 -23.74 -19.81 19.51
CA THR A 516 -22.79 -20.76 20.13
C THR A 516 -23.41 -22.10 20.46
N VAL A 517 -24.67 -22.12 20.92
CA VAL A 517 -25.43 -23.35 21.17
C VAL A 517 -26.02 -23.93 19.88
N SER A 518 -26.77 -23.10 19.13
CA SER A 518 -27.55 -23.56 17.96
C SER A 518 -26.70 -24.06 16.79
N HIS A 519 -25.45 -23.59 16.68
CA HIS A 519 -24.51 -23.91 15.60
C HIS A 519 -23.19 -24.50 16.14
N ALA A 520 -23.20 -25.10 17.33
CA ALA A 520 -22.00 -25.68 17.98
C ALA A 520 -21.25 -26.72 17.11
N SER A 521 -21.94 -27.36 16.17
CA SER A 521 -21.39 -28.40 15.28
C SER A 521 -20.79 -27.88 13.96
N GLU A 522 -20.86 -26.57 13.69
CA GLU A 522 -20.31 -25.98 12.46
C GLU A 522 -18.76 -26.03 12.44
N LYS A 523 -18.21 -26.60 11.36
CA LYS A 523 -16.76 -26.79 11.22
C LYS A 523 -16.05 -25.46 11.02
N GLY A 524 -15.18 -25.11 11.96
CA GLY A 524 -14.48 -23.82 12.05
C GLY A 524 -14.90 -22.99 13.27
N GLY A 525 -16.00 -23.35 13.93
CA GLY A 525 -16.49 -22.68 15.13
C GLY A 525 -16.96 -21.25 14.89
N ILE A 526 -17.21 -20.52 15.98
CA ILE A 526 -17.67 -19.13 15.92
C ILE A 526 -16.49 -18.16 16.05
N GLY A 527 -15.91 -17.80 14.92
CA GLY A 527 -14.81 -16.83 14.84
C GLY A 527 -15.23 -15.35 14.91
N ASN A 528 -16.48 -15.03 15.28
CA ASN A 528 -17.01 -13.66 15.23
C ASN A 528 -17.93 -13.35 16.42
N SER A 529 -17.59 -12.31 17.20
CA SER A 529 -18.31 -11.81 18.37
C SER A 529 -19.74 -11.30 18.08
N ALA A 530 -20.06 -11.02 16.82
CA ALA A 530 -21.43 -10.75 16.39
C ALA A 530 -22.39 -11.95 16.60
N TYR A 531 -21.84 -13.15 16.81
CA TYR A 531 -22.57 -14.41 17.00
C TYR A 531 -22.40 -15.02 18.41
N THR A 532 -22.00 -14.21 19.40
CA THR A 532 -21.78 -14.63 20.80
C THR A 532 -22.40 -13.62 21.78
N THR A 533 -22.56 -14.03 23.04
CA THR A 533 -23.03 -13.18 24.16
C THR A 533 -21.97 -12.20 24.68
N ASP A 534 -20.70 -12.46 24.41
CA ASP A 534 -19.53 -11.63 24.76
C ASP A 534 -19.63 -10.21 24.18
N LYS A 535 -18.88 -9.25 24.72
CA LYS A 535 -18.86 -7.86 24.20
C LYS A 535 -18.26 -7.80 22.79
N GLN A 536 -18.82 -6.95 21.94
CA GLN A 536 -18.24 -6.62 20.64
C GLN A 536 -17.59 -5.25 20.74
N VAL A 537 -16.26 -5.23 20.71
CA VAL A 537 -15.45 -4.01 20.82
C VAL A 537 -15.74 -3.00 19.70
N PHE A 538 -15.39 -1.72 19.91
CA PHE A 538 -15.54 -0.69 18.89
C PHE A 538 -14.91 -1.12 17.56
N HIS A 539 -15.69 -0.99 16.50
CA HIS A 539 -15.31 -1.32 15.13
C HIS A 539 -16.15 -0.53 14.12
N THR A 540 -15.74 -0.57 12.87
CA THR A 540 -16.53 -0.15 11.71
C THR A 540 -16.72 -1.36 10.82
N ASP A 541 -17.94 -1.57 10.33
CA ASP A 541 -18.22 -2.58 9.31
C ASP A 541 -17.76 -2.06 7.93
N VAL A 542 -17.71 -2.95 6.94
CA VAL A 542 -17.57 -2.54 5.53
C VAL A 542 -18.92 -2.13 4.94
N GLY A 543 -18.90 -1.20 3.99
CA GLY A 543 -20.10 -0.53 3.47
C GLY A 543 -20.32 0.84 4.09
N ASP A 544 -21.13 1.67 3.43
CA ASP A 544 -21.41 3.04 3.84
C ASP A 544 -22.24 3.10 5.12
N LEU A 545 -23.37 2.38 5.12
CA LEU A 545 -24.38 2.44 6.17
C LEU A 545 -24.65 1.05 6.76
N ILE A 546 -24.81 1.00 8.08
CA ILE A 546 -25.31 -0.19 8.78
C ILE A 546 -26.71 0.09 9.27
N ALA A 547 -27.65 -0.78 8.92
CA ALA A 547 -28.96 -0.83 9.54
C ALA A 547 -29.05 -2.04 10.46
N LEU A 548 -29.73 -1.90 11.61
CA LEU A 548 -30.01 -2.97 12.56
C LEU A 548 -31.46 -2.86 13.04
N MET A 549 -32.32 -3.80 12.66
CA MET A 549 -33.66 -3.96 13.23
C MET A 549 -33.62 -4.93 14.41
N ALA A 550 -34.23 -4.55 15.54
CA ALA A 550 -34.38 -5.40 16.71
C ALA A 550 -35.67 -6.24 16.64
N LEU A 551 -35.52 -7.55 16.48
CA LEU A 551 -36.63 -8.51 16.57
C LEU A 551 -36.91 -8.90 18.01
N GLU A 552 -35.86 -9.00 18.84
CA GLU A 552 -35.97 -9.21 20.28
C GLU A 552 -34.70 -8.67 20.98
N VAL A 553 -34.82 -8.27 22.25
CA VAL A 553 -33.71 -7.75 23.07
C VAL A 553 -33.15 -8.81 24.01
N ALA A 554 -32.00 -8.54 24.63
CA ALA A 554 -31.47 -9.39 25.70
C ALA A 554 -32.27 -9.20 26.99
N ALA A 555 -32.24 -10.21 27.88
CA ALA A 555 -32.76 -10.04 29.24
C ALA A 555 -31.91 -9.05 30.06
N GLU A 556 -30.58 -9.08 29.89
CA GLU A 556 -29.64 -8.20 30.58
C GLU A 556 -28.53 -7.72 29.62
N GLY A 557 -28.17 -6.44 29.67
CA GLY A 557 -27.04 -5.87 28.92
C GLY A 557 -27.29 -5.69 27.42
N GLY A 558 -26.23 -5.82 26.62
CA GLY A 558 -26.34 -5.82 25.15
C GLY A 558 -26.57 -4.47 24.47
N THR A 559 -26.37 -3.37 25.22
CA THR A 559 -26.43 -1.97 24.77
C THR A 559 -25.67 -1.79 23.46
N SER A 560 -26.30 -1.18 22.45
CA SER A 560 -25.60 -0.71 21.26
C SER A 560 -24.87 0.59 21.60
N ARG A 561 -23.59 0.69 21.27
CA ARG A 561 -22.81 1.91 21.47
C ARG A 561 -22.32 2.45 20.14
N ILE A 562 -22.30 3.76 20.00
CA ILE A 562 -21.74 4.47 18.85
C ILE A 562 -20.81 5.58 19.30
N SER A 563 -19.85 5.96 18.48
CA SER A 563 -18.92 7.06 18.76
C SER A 563 -18.51 7.77 17.47
N SER A 564 -18.41 9.10 17.53
CA SER A 564 -17.93 9.91 16.42
C SER A 564 -16.47 9.61 16.09
N GLY A 565 -16.22 9.11 14.88
CA GLY A 565 -14.87 8.95 14.34
C GLY A 565 -14.15 10.29 14.21
N ALA A 566 -14.87 11.36 13.87
CA ALA A 566 -14.31 12.71 13.78
C ALA A 566 -13.88 13.26 15.15
N GLN A 567 -14.60 12.97 16.24
CA GLN A 567 -14.21 13.37 17.59
C GLN A 567 -13.01 12.55 18.13
N VAL A 568 -12.94 11.26 17.80
CA VAL A 568 -11.76 10.42 18.05
C VAL A 568 -10.55 10.98 17.29
N TYR A 569 -10.71 11.24 15.99
CA TYR A 569 -9.70 11.84 15.14
C TYR A 569 -9.19 13.18 15.68
N ASN A 570 -10.09 14.13 15.99
CA ASN A 570 -9.72 15.43 16.54
C ASN A 570 -8.90 15.32 17.84
N THR A 571 -9.20 14.32 18.68
CA THR A 571 -8.42 14.10 19.90
C THR A 571 -7.03 13.54 19.59
N LEU A 572 -6.91 12.62 18.63
CA LEU A 572 -5.62 12.09 18.18
C LEU A 572 -4.79 13.17 17.48
N ALA A 573 -5.34 13.88 16.50
CA ALA A 573 -4.66 14.95 15.79
C ALA A 573 -4.11 16.04 16.72
N ALA A 574 -4.84 16.39 17.79
CA ALA A 574 -4.43 17.39 18.76
C ALA A 574 -3.47 16.90 19.87
N THR A 575 -3.27 15.59 20.06
CA THR A 575 -2.49 15.06 21.21
C THR A 575 -1.47 13.98 20.88
N ARG A 576 -1.65 13.29 19.76
CA ARG A 576 -0.84 12.17 19.22
C ARG A 576 -0.92 12.11 17.68
N PRO A 577 -0.44 13.15 16.99
CA PRO A 577 -0.37 13.17 15.52
C PRO A 577 0.46 12.01 14.93
N ASP A 578 1.45 11.47 15.67
CA ASP A 578 2.17 10.24 15.29
C ASP A 578 1.24 9.02 15.12
N LEU A 579 0.14 8.96 15.88
CA LEU A 579 -0.85 7.90 15.73
C LEU A 579 -1.76 8.14 14.52
N ILE A 580 -1.97 9.39 14.10
CA ILE A 580 -2.64 9.68 12.80
C ILE A 580 -1.77 9.18 11.65
N GLN A 581 -0.47 9.47 11.66
CA GLN A 581 0.51 8.93 10.72
C GLN A 581 0.46 7.39 10.71
N THR A 582 0.60 6.76 11.87
CA THR A 582 0.54 5.29 12.01
C THR A 582 -0.75 4.69 11.44
N LEU A 583 -1.91 5.33 11.63
CA LEU A 583 -3.20 4.85 11.11
C LEU A 583 -3.37 5.04 9.59
N SER A 584 -2.64 5.99 9.00
CA SER A 584 -2.66 6.31 7.56
C SER A 584 -1.73 5.42 6.70
N GLU A 585 -0.75 4.76 7.32
CA GLU A 585 0.15 3.80 6.68
C GLU A 585 -0.56 2.47 6.34
N PRO A 586 -0.01 1.58 5.50
CA PRO A 586 -0.60 0.26 5.23
C PRO A 586 -0.39 -0.75 6.39
N TRP A 587 -1.44 -1.48 6.78
CA TRP A 587 -1.39 -2.49 7.85
C TRP A 587 -1.62 -3.90 7.30
N PRO A 588 -0.99 -4.96 7.86
CA PRO A 588 -1.23 -6.35 7.47
C PRO A 588 -2.52 -6.91 8.10
N LEU A 589 -3.64 -6.82 7.38
CA LEU A 589 -4.94 -7.38 7.80
C LEU A 589 -5.03 -8.86 7.45
N ASP A 590 -5.23 -9.70 8.46
CA ASP A 590 -5.34 -11.15 8.31
C ASP A 590 -6.59 -11.58 7.51
N SER A 591 -6.42 -12.52 6.58
CA SER A 591 -7.49 -13.17 5.83
C SER A 591 -8.04 -14.44 6.50
N PHE A 592 -7.44 -14.89 7.62
CA PHE A 592 -7.76 -16.09 8.39
C PHE A 592 -7.74 -17.38 7.54
N GLY A 593 -6.60 -17.64 6.91
CA GLY A 593 -6.45 -18.76 5.97
C GLY A 593 -7.20 -18.55 4.64
N GLY A 594 -7.41 -17.29 4.26
CA GLY A 594 -7.76 -16.91 2.90
C GLY A 594 -6.53 -16.86 1.98
N ASP A 595 -6.78 -16.54 0.71
CA ASP A 595 -5.76 -16.34 -0.31
C ASP A 595 -6.01 -14.98 -1.00
N PRO A 596 -5.08 -14.01 -0.94
CA PRO A 596 -3.80 -14.05 -0.21
C PRO A 596 -4.00 -14.17 1.33
N PRO A 597 -2.99 -14.69 2.07
CA PRO A 597 -3.09 -14.96 3.51
C PRO A 597 -3.32 -13.71 4.36
N TYR A 598 -2.92 -12.55 3.86
CA TYR A 598 -3.26 -11.23 4.40
C TYR A 598 -3.43 -10.23 3.24
N THR A 599 -3.97 -9.07 3.55
CA THR A 599 -4.04 -7.91 2.63
C THR A 599 -3.49 -6.66 3.33
N THR A 600 -3.04 -5.68 2.57
CA THR A 600 -2.54 -4.41 3.12
C THR A 600 -3.42 -3.23 2.74
N ARG A 601 -3.80 -2.42 3.74
CA ARG A 601 -4.48 -1.13 3.57
C ARG A 601 -4.35 -0.27 4.83
N PRO A 602 -4.53 1.07 4.73
CA PRO A 602 -4.69 1.92 5.90
C PRO A 602 -5.92 1.59 6.77
N VAL A 603 -5.91 2.14 7.98
CA VAL A 603 -7.05 2.10 8.91
C VAL A 603 -7.80 3.43 8.93
N LEU A 604 -7.12 4.52 8.58
CA LEU A 604 -7.63 5.89 8.55
C LEU A 604 -7.38 6.54 7.19
N TYR A 605 -8.37 7.26 6.70
CA TYR A 605 -8.37 7.91 5.39
C TYR A 605 -8.95 9.33 5.50
N VAL A 606 -8.62 10.18 4.53
CA VAL A 606 -9.33 11.44 4.27
C VAL A 606 -9.74 11.44 2.80
N GLU A 607 -11.02 11.66 2.53
CA GLU A 607 -11.59 11.74 1.18
C GLU A 607 -12.63 12.87 1.16
N ASP A 608 -12.49 13.84 0.25
CA ASP A 608 -13.34 15.05 0.15
C ASP A 608 -13.58 15.76 1.50
N GLY A 609 -12.55 15.86 2.34
CA GLY A 609 -12.61 16.48 3.67
C GLY A 609 -13.26 15.62 4.76
N HIS A 610 -13.79 14.43 4.43
CA HIS A 610 -14.32 13.48 5.40
C HIS A 610 -13.21 12.60 5.95
N VAL A 611 -13.06 12.55 7.27
CA VAL A 611 -12.24 11.52 7.93
C VAL A 611 -13.03 10.22 7.97
N ILE A 612 -12.44 9.18 7.37
CA ILE A 612 -13.03 7.84 7.25
C ILE A 612 -12.18 6.86 8.04
N ILE A 613 -12.83 6.09 8.92
CA ILE A 613 -12.18 5.06 9.74
C ILE A 613 -12.66 3.68 9.27
N GLN A 614 -11.72 2.80 8.95
CA GLN A 614 -11.97 1.40 8.58
C GLN A 614 -11.24 0.47 9.55
N TYR A 615 -11.73 0.47 10.78
CA TYR A 615 -11.12 -0.10 11.96
C TYR A 615 -11.80 -1.40 12.39
N SER A 616 -10.99 -2.45 12.60
CA SER A 616 -11.44 -3.68 13.25
C SER A 616 -10.26 -4.42 13.89
N ARG A 617 -10.28 -4.52 15.22
CA ARG A 617 -9.25 -5.25 15.99
C ARG A 617 -9.06 -6.69 15.54
N ARG A 618 -10.16 -7.36 15.16
CA ARG A 618 -10.19 -8.78 14.85
C ARG A 618 -9.10 -9.15 13.84
N HIS A 619 -8.93 -8.40 12.75
CA HIS A 619 -7.89 -8.66 11.75
C HIS A 619 -6.45 -8.65 12.30
N PHE A 620 -6.22 -8.01 13.45
CA PHE A 620 -4.91 -7.86 14.08
C PHE A 620 -4.72 -8.73 15.34
N THR A 621 -5.78 -9.36 15.85
CA THR A 621 -5.77 -10.12 17.11
C THR A 621 -6.37 -11.53 17.01
N GLY A 622 -7.22 -11.78 16.01
CA GLY A 622 -8.20 -12.86 16.05
C GLY A 622 -9.38 -12.56 16.99
N TYR A 623 -10.25 -13.56 17.20
CA TYR A 623 -11.30 -13.60 18.21
C TYR A 623 -11.63 -15.06 18.59
N GLY A 624 -11.67 -15.35 19.89
CA GLY A 624 -11.99 -16.68 20.41
C GLY A 624 -11.04 -17.77 19.87
N GLN A 625 -11.59 -18.81 19.26
CA GLN A 625 -10.81 -19.90 18.64
C GLN A 625 -10.15 -19.51 17.31
N GLN A 626 -10.57 -18.41 16.66
CA GLN A 626 -9.93 -17.91 15.45
C GLN A 626 -8.80 -16.94 15.84
N THR A 627 -7.60 -17.46 16.02
CA THR A 627 -6.40 -16.66 16.27
C THR A 627 -5.88 -15.97 15.00
N ARG A 628 -5.03 -14.95 15.15
CA ARG A 628 -4.28 -14.37 14.03
C ARG A 628 -3.24 -15.40 13.52
N SER A 629 -3.13 -15.52 12.20
CA SER A 629 -2.14 -16.34 11.51
C SER A 629 -0.72 -15.99 11.94
N LEU A 630 0.10 -17.00 12.21
CA LEU A 630 1.49 -16.85 12.67
C LEU A 630 2.49 -16.59 11.52
N ASN A 631 2.07 -16.83 10.28
CA ASN A 631 2.90 -16.75 9.06
C ASN A 631 2.66 -15.46 8.25
N ILE A 632 2.11 -14.42 8.87
CA ILE A 632 1.92 -13.09 8.28
C ILE A 632 2.68 -12.05 9.11
N PRO A 633 3.08 -10.89 8.54
CA PRO A 633 3.84 -9.89 9.29
C PRO A 633 3.13 -9.47 10.58
N PRO A 634 3.83 -9.34 11.72
CA PRO A 634 3.25 -8.77 12.93
C PRO A 634 2.92 -7.28 12.73
N ILE A 635 2.00 -6.75 13.53
CA ILE A 635 1.84 -5.29 13.63
C ILE A 635 2.95 -4.69 14.50
N THR A 636 3.25 -3.41 14.35
CA THR A 636 4.23 -2.71 15.23
C THR A 636 3.64 -2.34 16.59
N GLU A 637 4.47 -2.03 17.59
CA GLU A 637 4.00 -1.45 18.86
C GLU A 637 3.30 -0.09 18.65
N ALA A 638 3.68 0.68 17.62
CA ALA A 638 2.96 1.91 17.24
C ALA A 638 1.54 1.59 16.76
N GLN A 639 1.39 0.58 15.91
CA GLN A 639 0.10 0.10 15.42
C GLN A 639 -0.76 -0.49 16.57
N ALA A 640 -0.15 -1.24 17.49
CA ALA A 640 -0.84 -1.71 18.69
C ALA A 640 -1.33 -0.55 19.58
N GLU A 641 -0.50 0.49 19.78
CA GLU A 641 -0.91 1.69 20.52
C GLU A 641 -2.03 2.45 19.81
N ALA A 642 -1.95 2.60 18.47
CA ALA A 642 -2.98 3.26 17.68
C ALA A 642 -4.33 2.52 17.77
N LEU A 643 -4.32 1.18 17.79
CA LEU A 643 -5.54 0.40 18.02
C LEU A 643 -6.16 0.70 19.39
N ASP A 644 -5.36 0.71 20.44
CA ASP A 644 -5.82 1.01 21.80
C ASP A 644 -6.30 2.45 21.94
N ALA A 645 -5.57 3.43 21.41
CA ALA A 645 -5.96 4.82 21.45
C ALA A 645 -7.31 5.08 20.75
N VAL A 646 -7.53 4.54 19.54
CA VAL A 646 -8.82 4.66 18.84
C VAL A 646 -9.95 4.02 19.65
N HIS A 647 -9.74 2.84 20.23
CA HIS A 647 -10.77 2.16 21.01
C HIS A 647 -11.15 2.92 22.29
N PHE A 648 -10.18 3.32 23.10
CA PHE A 648 -10.45 3.98 24.38
C PHE A 648 -10.98 5.41 24.20
N LEU A 649 -10.60 6.10 23.11
CA LEU A 649 -11.24 7.35 22.74
C LEU A 649 -12.67 7.14 22.25
N ALA A 650 -12.93 6.09 21.46
CA ALA A 650 -14.28 5.76 21.03
C ALA A 650 -15.18 5.45 22.23
N GLU A 651 -14.69 4.68 23.22
CA GLU A 651 -15.38 4.40 24.47
C GLU A 651 -15.65 5.68 25.29
N LYS A 652 -14.62 6.51 25.51
CA LYS A 652 -14.71 7.81 26.22
C LYS A 652 -15.78 8.74 25.65
N TYR A 653 -15.92 8.78 24.32
CA TYR A 653 -16.87 9.63 23.61
C TYR A 653 -18.16 8.90 23.20
N SER A 654 -18.38 7.66 23.63
CA SER A 654 -19.52 6.87 23.17
C SER A 654 -20.87 7.35 23.69
N LEU A 655 -21.88 7.25 22.83
CA LEU A 655 -23.29 7.28 23.19
C LEU A 655 -23.81 5.83 23.27
N GLY A 656 -24.49 5.49 24.36
CA GLY A 656 -25.27 4.25 24.46
C GLY A 656 -26.68 4.46 23.91
N LEU A 657 -27.14 3.55 23.06
CA LEU A 657 -28.49 3.54 22.49
C LEU A 657 -29.32 2.46 23.18
N ASN A 658 -30.44 2.84 23.76
CA ASN A 658 -31.37 1.92 24.41
C ASN A 658 -32.30 1.29 23.35
N PHE A 659 -31.84 0.20 22.72
CA PHE A 659 -32.62 -0.56 21.76
C PHE A 659 -33.89 -1.16 22.39
N GLN A 660 -35.02 -0.94 21.74
CA GLN A 660 -36.30 -1.58 22.04
C GLN A 660 -36.65 -2.58 20.93
N LYS A 661 -37.47 -3.59 21.25
CA LYS A 661 -38.08 -4.47 20.26
C LYS A 661 -38.86 -3.61 19.25
N GLY A 662 -38.60 -3.80 17.95
CA GLY A 662 -39.18 -2.98 16.89
C GLY A 662 -38.41 -1.71 16.50
N ASP A 663 -37.30 -1.39 17.17
CA ASP A 663 -36.42 -0.29 16.73
C ASP A 663 -35.59 -0.69 15.49
N ILE A 664 -35.33 0.28 14.62
CA ILE A 664 -34.35 0.18 13.53
C ILE A 664 -33.29 1.28 13.70
N GLN A 665 -32.07 0.91 14.06
CA GLN A 665 -30.91 1.82 14.07
C GLN A 665 -30.34 1.94 12.66
N TYR A 666 -30.01 3.15 12.23
CA TYR A 666 -29.17 3.42 11.05
C TYR A 666 -27.92 4.20 11.49
N ILE A 667 -26.74 3.79 11.03
CA ILE A 667 -25.45 4.48 11.26
C ILE A 667 -24.64 4.59 9.96
N ASN A 668 -23.87 5.65 9.83
CA ASN A 668 -22.78 5.77 8.86
C ASN A 668 -21.52 5.06 9.39
N SER A 669 -21.16 3.94 8.77
CA SER A 669 -20.02 3.08 9.13
C SER A 669 -18.65 3.67 8.75
N LEU A 670 -18.63 4.67 7.87
CA LEU A 670 -17.39 5.37 7.49
C LEU A 670 -17.01 6.42 8.55
N GLY A 671 -18.01 7.12 9.09
CA GLY A 671 -17.84 8.22 10.04
C GLY A 671 -18.02 7.85 11.52
N LEU A 672 -18.71 6.75 11.85
CA LEU A 672 -18.96 6.34 13.24
C LEU A 672 -18.40 4.94 13.54
N LEU A 673 -17.72 4.82 14.69
CA LEU A 673 -17.41 3.51 15.28
C LEU A 673 -18.62 3.02 16.09
N HIS A 674 -18.82 1.71 16.14
CA HIS A 674 -19.87 1.09 16.94
C HIS A 674 -19.39 -0.15 17.70
N ALA A 675 -20.05 -0.43 18.83
CA ALA A 675 -19.75 -1.53 19.74
C ALA A 675 -21.06 -2.10 20.33
N ARG A 676 -20.95 -3.23 21.03
CA ARG A 676 -22.05 -3.85 21.78
C ARG A 676 -21.54 -4.33 23.13
N ASP A 677 -22.21 -3.96 24.21
CA ASP A 677 -21.91 -4.51 25.54
C ASP A 677 -22.15 -6.03 25.58
N ALA A 678 -21.52 -6.73 26.52
CA ALA A 678 -21.86 -8.12 26.79
C ALA A 678 -23.34 -8.22 27.22
N PHE A 679 -23.97 -9.37 26.97
CA PHE A 679 -25.36 -9.60 27.32
C PHE A 679 -25.62 -11.01 27.81
N LYS A 680 -26.80 -11.19 28.40
CA LYS A 680 -27.33 -12.48 28.83
C LYS A 680 -28.77 -12.60 28.35
N ASP A 681 -29.06 -13.73 27.72
CA ASP A 681 -30.39 -14.10 27.28
C ASP A 681 -31.13 -14.88 28.38
N SER A 682 -32.46 -14.96 28.23
CA SER A 682 -33.35 -15.84 28.98
C SER A 682 -34.25 -16.63 28.02
N GLU A 683 -35.06 -17.54 28.55
CA GLU A 683 -36.06 -18.29 27.76
C GLU A 683 -37.07 -17.36 27.06
N GLU A 684 -37.40 -16.22 27.69
CA GLU A 684 -38.37 -15.23 27.19
C GLU A 684 -37.70 -14.15 26.32
N HIS A 685 -36.48 -13.73 26.67
CA HIS A 685 -35.73 -12.68 25.99
C HIS A 685 -34.39 -13.19 25.47
N THR A 686 -34.40 -13.65 24.21
CA THR A 686 -33.20 -14.03 23.45
C THR A 686 -32.89 -12.97 22.40
N ARG A 687 -31.79 -12.22 22.58
CA ARG A 687 -31.42 -11.08 21.73
C ARG A 687 -31.29 -11.49 20.26
N HIS A 688 -32.08 -10.87 19.39
CA HIS A 688 -32.07 -11.16 17.95
C HIS A 688 -32.24 -9.86 17.16
N LEU A 689 -31.17 -9.42 16.49
CA LEU A 689 -31.25 -8.36 15.48
C LEU A 689 -31.08 -8.92 14.06
N ILE A 690 -31.56 -8.18 13.06
CA ILE A 690 -31.24 -8.42 11.64
C ILE A 690 -30.54 -7.19 11.04
N ARG A 691 -29.44 -7.42 10.33
CA ARG A 691 -28.58 -6.39 9.74
C ARG A 691 -28.76 -6.29 8.24
N LEU A 692 -28.76 -5.07 7.72
CA LEU A 692 -28.46 -4.76 6.32
C LEU A 692 -27.18 -3.91 6.26
N TRP A 693 -26.38 -4.13 5.23
CA TRP A 693 -25.38 -3.16 4.78
C TRP A 693 -25.99 -2.40 3.61
N LEU A 694 -25.99 -1.06 3.67
CA LEU A 694 -26.66 -0.19 2.72
C LEU A 694 -25.70 0.87 2.15
N ARG A 695 -26.09 1.48 1.04
CA ARG A 695 -25.49 2.70 0.49
C ARG A 695 -26.60 3.54 -0.13
N ASN A 696 -26.51 4.86 0.03
CA ASN A 696 -27.35 5.81 -0.69
C ASN A 696 -26.50 6.45 -1.79
N ASP A 697 -26.70 6.04 -3.04
CA ASP A 697 -25.83 6.45 -4.15
C ASP A 697 -25.97 7.94 -4.51
N GLU A 698 -27.01 8.63 -4.02
CA GLU A 698 -27.21 10.08 -4.17
C GLU A 698 -26.43 10.88 -3.11
N LEU A 699 -26.19 10.30 -1.92
CA LEU A 699 -25.62 10.99 -0.75
C LEU A 699 -24.25 10.47 -0.31
N ALA A 700 -23.81 9.34 -0.85
CA ALA A 700 -22.63 8.64 -0.42
C ALA A 700 -21.35 9.46 -0.60
N TRP A 701 -20.49 9.42 0.42
CA TRP A 701 -19.12 9.90 0.30
C TRP A 701 -18.37 9.09 -0.78
N ASN A 702 -17.38 9.72 -1.41
CA ASN A 702 -16.47 9.00 -2.28
C ASN A 702 -15.74 7.92 -1.48
N THR A 703 -15.59 6.74 -2.10
CA THR A 703 -14.92 5.62 -1.46
C THR A 703 -13.40 5.75 -1.66
N PRO A 704 -12.59 5.81 -0.58
CA PRO A 704 -11.14 5.87 -0.69
C PRO A 704 -10.56 4.81 -1.60
N LYS A 705 -9.59 5.18 -2.45
CA LYS A 705 -9.04 4.30 -3.49
C LYS A 705 -8.70 2.87 -3.03
N PRO A 706 -8.04 2.65 -1.86
CA PRO A 706 -7.76 1.29 -1.37
C PRO A 706 -8.99 0.46 -0.94
N LEU A 707 -10.15 1.11 -0.77
CA LEU A 707 -11.42 0.49 -0.38
C LEU A 707 -12.33 0.19 -1.58
N GLN A 708 -12.12 0.85 -2.72
CA GLN A 708 -12.98 0.71 -3.91
C GLN A 708 -13.21 -0.75 -4.37
N PRO A 709 -12.19 -1.64 -4.43
CA PRO A 709 -12.41 -3.04 -4.82
C PRO A 709 -13.29 -3.83 -3.83
N ILE A 710 -13.29 -3.43 -2.55
CA ILE A 710 -14.14 -4.02 -1.51
C ILE A 710 -15.58 -3.53 -1.70
N TRP A 711 -15.78 -2.22 -1.93
CA TRP A 711 -17.09 -1.60 -2.14
C TRP A 711 -17.76 -2.08 -3.42
N GLN A 712 -17.03 -2.12 -4.54
CA GLN A 712 -17.53 -2.67 -5.82
C GLN A 712 -18.01 -4.11 -5.65
N ARG A 713 -17.23 -4.95 -4.96
CA ARG A 713 -17.60 -6.34 -4.64
C ARG A 713 -18.80 -6.42 -3.69
N LEU A 714 -18.91 -5.49 -2.75
CA LEU A 714 -19.96 -5.45 -1.73
C LEU A 714 -21.33 -5.18 -2.35
N TYR A 715 -21.46 -4.19 -3.22
CA TYR A 715 -22.72 -3.79 -3.86
C TYR A 715 -22.95 -4.45 -5.25
N SER A 716 -22.25 -5.56 -5.55
CA SER A 716 -22.25 -6.19 -6.88
C SER A 716 -23.41 -7.14 -7.19
N VAL A 717 -24.35 -7.37 -6.27
CA VAL A 717 -25.32 -8.49 -6.36
C VAL A 717 -26.62 -8.02 -6.97
N SER A 718 -27.00 -8.62 -8.10
CA SER A 718 -28.23 -8.27 -8.80
C SER A 718 -29.48 -8.65 -7.98
N PRO A 719 -30.64 -8.00 -8.19
CA PRO A 719 -31.90 -8.33 -7.50
C PRO A 719 -32.25 -9.82 -7.50
N GLU A 720 -31.95 -10.54 -8.59
CA GLU A 720 -32.23 -11.97 -8.76
C GLU A 720 -31.38 -12.84 -7.82
N GLU A 721 -30.16 -12.41 -7.53
CA GLU A 721 -29.16 -13.12 -6.72
C GLU A 721 -29.21 -12.78 -5.23
N GLN A 722 -29.95 -11.72 -4.85
CA GLN A 722 -30.03 -11.27 -3.44
C GLN A 722 -30.78 -12.26 -2.56
N ARG A 723 -30.04 -12.97 -1.71
CA ARG A 723 -30.60 -13.84 -0.67
C ARG A 723 -31.06 -13.05 0.56
N PHE A 724 -32.25 -13.40 1.03
CA PHE A 724 -32.81 -12.97 2.31
C PHE A 724 -33.02 -14.21 3.18
N PRO A 725 -32.00 -14.65 3.95
CA PRO A 725 -32.16 -15.70 4.94
C PRO A 725 -33.27 -15.29 5.92
N LEU A 726 -34.23 -16.16 6.17
CA LEU A 726 -35.30 -15.92 7.14
C LEU A 726 -34.98 -16.52 8.52
N GLU A 727 -34.03 -17.45 8.57
CA GLU A 727 -33.52 -18.08 9.77
C GLU A 727 -32.02 -17.80 9.93
N PRO A 728 -31.48 -17.82 11.17
CA PRO A 728 -30.07 -17.52 11.40
C PRO A 728 -29.13 -18.51 10.71
N GLU A 729 -28.16 -17.99 9.95
CA GLU A 729 -27.07 -18.75 9.36
C GLU A 729 -25.72 -18.07 9.61
N ILE A 730 -24.66 -18.87 9.82
CA ILE A 730 -23.29 -18.34 9.85
C ILE A 730 -22.87 -17.99 8.42
N ARG A 731 -22.30 -16.79 8.23
CA ARG A 731 -21.73 -16.31 6.96
C ARG A 731 -20.90 -17.39 6.25
N ARG A 732 -21.14 -17.59 4.95
CA ARG A 732 -20.47 -18.58 4.11
C ARG A 732 -19.50 -17.94 3.11
N LYS A 733 -18.48 -18.70 2.69
CA LYS A 733 -17.62 -18.42 1.53
C LYS A 733 -18.41 -18.72 0.25
N ALA A 734 -17.95 -18.26 -0.90
CA ALA A 734 -18.62 -18.53 -2.19
C ALA A 734 -18.75 -20.04 -2.50
N SER A 735 -17.89 -20.87 -1.92
CA SER A 735 -17.96 -22.34 -1.96
C SER A 735 -18.97 -22.98 -0.99
N GLY A 736 -19.83 -22.19 -0.34
CA GLY A 736 -20.82 -22.65 0.65
C GLY A 736 -20.27 -23.04 2.03
N LYS A 737 -18.94 -23.20 2.15
CA LYS A 737 -18.26 -23.46 3.42
C LYS A 737 -18.39 -22.28 4.38
N THR A 738 -18.51 -22.54 5.68
CA THR A 738 -18.54 -21.54 6.75
C THR A 738 -17.27 -20.65 6.71
N LYS A 739 -17.42 -19.34 6.97
CA LYS A 739 -16.39 -18.33 6.68
C LYS A 739 -15.27 -18.20 7.71
#